data_AF-A0A193R9V1-F1
#
_entry.id   AF-A0A193R9V1-F1
#
_cell.length_a   1.000
_cell.length_b   1.000
_cell.length_c   1.000
_cell.angle_alpha   90.00
_cell.angle_beta   90.00
_cell.angle_gamma   90.00
#
_symmetry.space_group_name_H-M   'P 1'
#
loop_
_entity.id
_entity.type
_entity.pdbx_description
1 polymer ?
#
loop_
_entity_poly.entity_id
_entity_poly.type
_entity_poly.pdbx_seq_one_letter_code
_entity_poly.pdbx_strand_id
1 'polypeptide(L)'
;MAQTQNDGELLKKWLEHVSSRAITGSMEPAKKAEKITEEMQKSLRETWGKLKSWLERGESNEIRGLCYEGAGWTRTGGVWDQYMPILCTAVAEIKYFMNGVETKKKMGTRGPLKTDDIEVEPSMADDEAYRRCIVGAVALSTVYGDHCYVREVLEKVEARANAKLKGYLSKPTMPRQLNNCGGVNLEGLLLGKTLLQDEISQWTSSTRQRTENYWRVQYLWKLWKSVCARGKESQGHETVRKENLQENKGSMLSFSGMDSRNKDLMEELISENVPLTFDDLKLALQQSIENDGGVATGTPFEVSTLLKNVDEKVHKNKAQACIQQKENGEDKSMCQRLDCMKHLWQNNTGTGGQTSSTDNFWTEGTGPVAALWKELSDEMKEKGTQDQGDCSQLTAPSEKAACNFLHAGLQKLYDTTTQSSSSSVLNNPSFRQTMGCFLLHAYAKHMKEKATCLIDDGIQKAFETAGQGGQSGKDVPCKWEGEDKNWEDCRINTNVQGAPETKVKDKLKNIINKDDDAAVKKAKEALNKLDLCERFQCISERWLKEEKGKNGPLEATDWDRVRSKITSQIPELSTALGSATSTGKREEFEKYCEGIPAGPGARAADKDACVLIAAGLKNLYNLSDGSDAAMASLERTMRCILLNAIADKMKEKLTCKEERSVEAGIEKAFQKSRDIKDKSACSDNDKCFECTRFTDYDNCKINTNGNNPTEKSL
;
A
#
# COMPACT_ATOMS: atom_id res chain seq x y z
N MET A 1 5.39 35.17 -36.83
CA MET A 1 4.21 34.60 -36.16
C MET A 1 4.51 33.13 -35.89
N ALA A 2 4.71 32.77 -34.62
CA ALA A 2 5.01 31.39 -34.23
C ALA A 2 3.69 30.60 -34.23
N GLN A 3 3.52 29.71 -35.20
CA GLN A 3 2.55 28.61 -35.03
C GLN A 3 3.14 27.69 -33.97
N THR A 4 2.48 27.66 -32.82
CA THR A 4 2.63 26.64 -31.77
C THR A 4 2.57 25.25 -32.42
N GLN A 5 3.67 24.49 -32.36
CA GLN A 5 3.58 23.03 -32.53
C GLN A 5 2.68 22.52 -31.41
N ASN A 6 1.67 21.72 -31.73
CA ASN A 6 0.79 21.15 -30.73
C ASN A 6 1.56 20.05 -29.98
N ASP A 7 1.43 20.02 -28.65
CA ASP A 7 2.04 19.00 -27.80
C ASP A 7 1.67 17.59 -28.31
N GLY A 8 2.67 16.73 -28.53
CA GLY A 8 2.46 15.33 -28.94
C GLY A 8 2.32 15.08 -30.46
N GLU A 9 2.39 16.09 -31.33
CA GLU A 9 2.27 15.93 -32.78
C GLU A 9 3.41 15.06 -33.38
N LEU A 10 4.64 15.21 -32.90
CA LEU A 10 5.79 14.41 -33.34
C LEU A 10 5.63 12.93 -33.01
N LEU A 11 5.17 12.64 -31.79
CA LEU A 11 4.88 11.28 -31.33
C LEU A 11 3.80 10.63 -32.20
N LYS A 12 2.72 11.37 -32.49
CA LYS A 12 1.65 10.92 -33.38
C LYS A 12 2.19 10.57 -34.77
N LYS A 13 3.00 11.44 -35.38
CA LYS A 13 3.60 11.21 -36.70
C LYS A 13 4.52 9.99 -36.73
N TRP A 14 5.32 9.80 -35.69
CA TRP A 14 6.14 8.61 -35.55
C TRP A 14 5.30 7.33 -35.42
N LEU A 15 4.25 7.34 -34.60
CA LEU A 15 3.35 6.19 -34.45
C LEU A 15 2.62 5.85 -35.76
N GLU A 16 2.16 6.85 -36.52
CA GLU A 16 1.58 6.68 -37.85
C GLU A 16 2.57 5.98 -38.80
N HIS A 17 3.83 6.43 -38.82
CA HIS A 17 4.89 5.85 -39.65
C HIS A 17 5.20 4.41 -39.28
N VAL A 18 5.40 4.14 -37.98
CA VAL A 18 5.67 2.78 -37.48
C VAL A 18 4.52 1.83 -37.80
N SER A 19 3.27 2.28 -37.60
CA SER A 19 2.08 1.49 -37.90
C SER A 19 1.99 1.12 -39.38
N SER A 20 2.31 2.08 -40.27
CA SER A 20 2.29 1.85 -41.71
C SER A 20 3.30 0.81 -42.18
N ARG A 21 4.45 0.70 -41.50
CA ARG A 21 5.49 -0.29 -41.78
C ARG A 21 5.18 -1.66 -41.19
N ALA A 22 4.60 -1.69 -39.99
CA ALA A 22 4.33 -2.92 -39.25
C ALA A 22 3.13 -3.71 -39.80
N ILE A 23 2.09 -3.02 -40.26
CA ILE A 23 0.82 -3.64 -40.66
C ILE A 23 0.88 -4.06 -42.13
N THR A 24 0.74 -5.35 -42.38
CA THR A 24 0.69 -5.93 -43.74
C THR A 24 -0.58 -6.76 -43.89
N GLY A 25 -1.57 -6.26 -44.64
CA GLY A 25 -2.84 -6.96 -44.85
C GLY A 25 -3.70 -7.06 -43.58
N SER A 26 -4.68 -7.97 -43.60
CA SER A 26 -5.56 -8.20 -42.44
C SER A 26 -4.83 -9.02 -41.36
N MET A 27 -4.93 -8.57 -40.11
CA MET A 27 -4.26 -9.16 -38.95
C MET A 27 -5.14 -9.00 -37.71
N GLU A 28 -5.13 -10.01 -36.82
CA GLU A 28 -5.78 -9.95 -35.51
C GLU A 28 -5.14 -8.87 -34.60
N PRO A 29 -5.91 -8.23 -33.68
CA PRO A 29 -5.43 -7.13 -32.85
C PRO A 29 -4.14 -7.40 -32.08
N ALA A 30 -4.03 -8.56 -31.42
CA ALA A 30 -2.83 -8.93 -30.66
C ALA A 30 -1.57 -9.00 -31.54
N LYS A 31 -1.70 -9.51 -32.77
CA LYS A 31 -0.59 -9.62 -33.72
C LYS A 31 -0.22 -8.27 -34.34
N LYS A 32 -1.20 -7.37 -34.52
CA LYS A 32 -0.94 -5.97 -34.90
C LYS A 32 -0.15 -5.26 -33.80
N ALA A 33 -0.61 -5.35 -32.56
CA ALA A 33 0.05 -4.73 -31.41
C ALA A 33 1.50 -5.21 -31.25
N GLU A 34 1.74 -6.51 -31.38
CA GLU A 34 3.08 -7.10 -31.37
C GLU A 34 3.99 -6.47 -32.44
N LYS A 35 3.60 -6.54 -33.71
CA LYS A 35 4.43 -6.01 -34.82
C LYS A 35 4.69 -4.50 -34.71
N ILE A 36 3.68 -3.73 -34.28
CA ILE A 36 3.84 -2.28 -34.10
C ILE A 36 4.85 -2.02 -32.98
N THR A 37 4.74 -2.70 -31.83
CA THR A 37 5.66 -2.53 -30.70
C THR A 37 7.09 -2.94 -31.07
N GLU A 38 7.25 -4.01 -31.85
CA GLU A 38 8.56 -4.43 -32.40
C GLU A 38 9.15 -3.37 -33.35
N GLU A 39 8.35 -2.83 -34.27
CA GLU A 39 8.83 -1.80 -35.20
C GLU A 39 9.09 -0.46 -34.48
N MET A 40 8.32 -0.12 -33.43
CA MET A 40 8.62 1.00 -32.53
C MET A 40 10.02 0.84 -31.95
N GLN A 41 10.29 -0.31 -31.33
CA GLN A 41 11.59 -0.60 -30.74
C GLN A 41 12.70 -0.56 -31.78
N LYS A 42 12.54 -1.28 -32.89
CA LYS A 42 13.51 -1.34 -33.99
C LYS A 42 13.85 0.04 -34.51
N SER A 43 12.86 0.90 -34.77
CA SER A 43 13.10 2.25 -35.29
C SER A 43 13.97 3.11 -34.36
N LEU A 44 13.77 2.99 -33.04
CA LEU A 44 14.59 3.68 -32.04
C LEU A 44 15.98 3.05 -31.92
N ARG A 45 16.11 1.72 -32.00
CA ARG A 45 17.41 1.03 -31.99
C ARG A 45 18.26 1.36 -33.21
N GLU A 46 17.66 1.44 -34.40
CA GLU A 46 18.36 1.87 -35.62
C GLU A 46 18.88 3.31 -35.48
N THR A 47 18.05 4.19 -34.92
CA THR A 47 18.41 5.60 -34.67
C THR A 47 19.51 5.70 -33.61
N TRP A 48 19.44 4.89 -32.55
CA TRP A 48 20.50 4.74 -31.56
C TRP A 48 21.80 4.20 -32.17
N GLY A 49 21.73 3.20 -33.04
CA GLY A 49 22.89 2.65 -33.76
C GLY A 49 23.65 3.72 -34.54
N LYS A 50 22.92 4.65 -35.18
CA LYS A 50 23.52 5.83 -35.83
C LYS A 50 24.26 6.71 -34.81
N LEU A 51 23.59 7.17 -33.74
CA LEU A 51 24.22 8.01 -32.72
C LEU A 51 25.42 7.32 -32.03
N LYS A 52 25.26 6.04 -31.69
CA LYS A 52 26.33 5.21 -31.11
C LYS A 52 27.56 5.21 -32.01
N SER A 53 27.40 4.99 -33.32
CA SER A 53 28.54 5.02 -34.26
C SER A 53 29.23 6.40 -34.30
N TRP A 54 28.46 7.48 -34.12
CA TRP A 54 28.99 8.84 -34.05
C TRP A 54 29.79 9.07 -32.77
N LEU A 55 29.37 8.48 -31.64
CA LEU A 55 30.09 8.55 -30.37
C LEU A 55 31.36 7.68 -30.37
N GLU A 56 31.36 6.56 -31.10
CA GLU A 56 32.47 5.61 -31.16
C GLU A 56 33.63 6.05 -32.07
N ARG A 57 33.37 6.90 -33.08
CA ARG A 57 34.42 7.44 -33.97
C ARG A 57 35.25 8.56 -33.31
N GLY A 58 36.16 9.19 -34.07
CA GLY A 58 36.77 10.46 -33.68
C GLY A 58 35.85 11.65 -33.98
N GLU A 59 35.98 12.73 -33.20
CA GLU A 59 35.23 13.98 -33.41
C GLU A 59 35.65 14.67 -34.72
N SER A 60 34.76 15.45 -35.33
CA SER A 60 35.10 16.27 -36.50
C SER A 60 36.06 17.42 -36.15
N ASN A 61 36.73 18.01 -37.13
CA ASN A 61 37.56 19.19 -36.89
C ASN A 61 36.71 20.37 -36.39
N GLU A 62 35.48 20.51 -36.86
CA GLU A 62 34.52 21.50 -36.36
C GLU A 62 34.18 21.28 -34.89
N ILE A 63 33.77 20.07 -34.49
CA ILE A 63 33.45 19.76 -33.08
C ILE A 63 34.69 19.93 -32.20
N ARG A 64 35.87 19.54 -32.70
CA ARG A 64 37.14 19.77 -32.00
C ARG A 64 37.39 21.26 -31.79
N GLY A 65 37.17 22.09 -32.79
CA GLY A 65 37.31 23.55 -32.71
C GLY A 65 36.36 24.17 -31.67
N LEU A 66 35.12 23.66 -31.57
CA LEU A 66 34.15 24.10 -30.56
C LEU A 66 34.59 23.79 -29.12
N CYS A 67 35.30 22.69 -28.91
CA CYS A 67 35.55 22.11 -27.58
C CYS A 67 36.98 22.27 -27.05
N TYR A 68 37.98 22.47 -27.92
CA TYR A 68 39.37 22.69 -27.52
C TYR A 68 39.81 24.14 -27.74
N GLU A 69 39.79 24.60 -28.99
CA GLU A 69 40.45 25.85 -29.40
C GLU A 69 39.57 27.09 -29.14
N GLY A 70 38.24 26.95 -29.26
CA GLY A 70 37.29 28.05 -29.05
C GLY A 70 36.60 28.04 -27.69
N ALA A 71 36.97 27.12 -26.78
CA ALA A 71 36.08 26.74 -25.68
C ALA A 71 36.15 27.63 -24.43
N GLY A 72 37.33 28.20 -24.10
CA GLY A 72 37.51 29.07 -22.93
C GLY A 72 37.04 28.41 -21.62
N TRP A 73 37.54 27.21 -21.32
CA TRP A 73 37.19 26.50 -20.09
C TRP A 73 37.70 27.26 -18.86
N THR A 74 36.88 27.31 -17.81
CA THR A 74 37.25 27.98 -16.55
C THR A 74 38.29 27.17 -15.78
N ARG A 75 38.25 25.84 -15.93
CA ARG A 75 39.18 24.88 -15.34
C ARG A 75 40.20 24.47 -16.38
N THR A 76 41.47 24.70 -16.08
CA THR A 76 42.62 24.39 -16.94
C THR A 76 43.70 23.68 -16.12
N GLY A 77 44.58 22.95 -16.79
CA GLY A 77 45.71 22.24 -16.20
C GLY A 77 45.40 20.77 -15.85
N GLY A 78 46.34 19.88 -16.19
CA GLY A 78 46.33 18.48 -15.78
C GLY A 78 45.14 17.70 -16.32
N VAL A 79 44.37 17.05 -15.44
CA VAL A 79 43.21 16.22 -15.82
C VAL A 79 42.10 17.02 -16.51
N TRP A 80 42.01 18.34 -16.23
CA TRP A 80 40.96 19.22 -16.74
C TRP A 80 41.09 19.53 -18.23
N ASP A 81 42.32 19.63 -18.74
CA ASP A 81 42.61 19.87 -20.15
C ASP A 81 42.16 18.71 -21.06
N GLN A 82 41.81 17.57 -20.45
CA GLN A 82 41.25 16.41 -21.12
C GLN A 82 39.78 16.25 -20.78
N TYR A 83 39.41 16.29 -19.50
CA TYR A 83 38.03 16.00 -19.08
C TYR A 83 36.99 16.93 -19.74
N MET A 84 37.20 18.25 -19.69
CA MET A 84 36.21 19.22 -20.19
C MET A 84 36.06 19.15 -21.72
N PRO A 85 37.15 19.17 -22.52
CA PRO A 85 37.01 19.07 -23.97
C PRO A 85 36.43 17.72 -24.42
N ILE A 86 36.81 16.61 -23.81
CA ILE A 86 36.30 15.28 -24.19
C ILE A 86 34.80 15.20 -23.94
N LEU A 87 34.34 15.60 -22.76
CA LEU A 87 32.90 15.67 -22.44
C LEU A 87 32.16 16.59 -23.43
N CYS A 88 32.74 17.76 -23.74
CA CYS A 88 32.20 18.68 -24.73
C CYS A 88 32.03 18.03 -26.11
N THR A 89 33.04 17.33 -26.62
CA THR A 89 32.95 16.72 -27.95
C THR A 89 31.85 15.66 -28.03
N ALA A 90 31.60 14.94 -26.95
CA ALA A 90 30.53 13.95 -26.89
C ALA A 90 29.14 14.59 -26.89
N VAL A 91 28.90 15.60 -26.06
CA VAL A 91 27.59 16.27 -26.00
C VAL A 91 27.32 17.13 -27.24
N ALA A 92 28.36 17.70 -27.87
CA ALA A 92 28.26 18.40 -29.14
C ALA A 92 27.81 17.44 -30.26
N GLU A 93 28.37 16.24 -30.32
CA GLU A 93 27.96 15.21 -31.28
C GLU A 93 26.47 14.85 -31.12
N ILE A 94 25.99 14.72 -29.88
CA ILE A 94 24.57 14.50 -29.59
C ILE A 94 23.73 15.69 -30.11
N LYS A 95 24.15 16.94 -29.86
CA LYS A 95 23.42 18.11 -30.37
C LYS A 95 23.34 18.11 -31.89
N TYR A 96 24.44 17.87 -32.57
CA TYR A 96 24.48 17.78 -34.03
C TYR A 96 23.57 16.65 -34.55
N PHE A 97 23.60 15.50 -33.89
CA PHE A 97 22.74 14.36 -34.20
C PHE A 97 21.25 14.68 -34.06
N MET A 98 20.84 15.31 -32.97
CA MET A 98 19.45 15.71 -32.73
C MET A 98 18.94 16.68 -33.80
N ASN A 99 19.84 17.41 -34.45
CA ASN A 99 19.53 18.40 -35.48
C ASN A 99 19.78 17.90 -36.91
N GLY A 100 20.11 16.62 -37.10
CA GLY A 100 20.23 16.00 -38.43
C GLY A 100 21.47 16.43 -39.22
N VAL A 101 22.54 16.85 -38.53
CA VAL A 101 23.78 17.27 -39.16
C VAL A 101 24.89 16.34 -38.73
N GLU A 102 25.41 15.55 -39.67
CA GLU A 102 26.61 14.75 -39.47
C GLU A 102 27.84 15.55 -39.87
N THR A 103 28.83 15.62 -38.98
CA THR A 103 30.17 16.11 -39.33
C THR A 103 31.18 15.03 -38.98
N LYS A 104 32.06 14.69 -39.90
CA LYS A 104 33.16 13.73 -39.66
C LYS A 104 34.42 14.15 -40.38
N LYS A 105 35.58 13.80 -39.83
CA LYS A 105 36.85 14.11 -40.51
C LYS A 105 36.87 13.44 -41.88
N LYS A 106 37.19 14.23 -42.90
CA LYS A 106 37.36 13.69 -44.26
C LYS A 106 38.56 12.78 -44.30
N MET A 107 38.40 11.58 -44.85
CA MET A 107 39.49 10.60 -44.95
C MET A 107 40.24 10.79 -46.27
N GLY A 108 41.54 11.08 -46.19
CA GLY A 108 42.47 11.05 -47.32
C GLY A 108 43.23 9.73 -47.39
N THR A 109 44.03 9.57 -48.45
CA THR A 109 44.86 8.35 -48.67
C THR A 109 45.92 8.11 -47.61
N ARG A 110 46.24 9.12 -46.77
CA ARG A 110 47.24 9.04 -45.69
C ARG A 110 46.65 9.33 -44.30
N GLY A 111 45.33 9.26 -44.14
CA GLY A 111 44.64 9.49 -42.88
C GLY A 111 43.71 10.72 -42.89
N PRO A 112 43.25 11.18 -41.69
CA PRO A 112 42.27 12.26 -41.58
C PRO A 112 42.82 13.60 -42.09
N LEU A 113 42.01 14.32 -42.87
CA LEU A 113 42.31 15.66 -43.37
C LEU A 113 41.89 16.75 -42.38
N LYS A 114 42.34 17.99 -42.65
CA LYS A 114 41.94 19.20 -41.90
C LYS A 114 40.53 19.70 -42.23
N THR A 115 39.85 19.05 -43.17
CA THR A 115 38.48 19.37 -43.58
C THR A 115 37.53 18.28 -43.12
N ASP A 116 36.27 18.63 -42.95
CA ASP A 116 35.22 17.68 -42.59
C ASP A 116 34.34 17.36 -43.79
N ASP A 117 33.83 16.12 -43.83
CA ASP A 117 32.67 15.77 -44.62
C ASP A 117 31.42 16.13 -43.81
N ILE A 118 30.50 16.86 -44.44
CA ILE A 118 29.29 17.40 -43.80
C ILE A 118 28.09 16.85 -44.55
N GLU A 119 27.22 16.15 -43.84
CA GLU A 119 25.96 15.62 -44.35
C GLU A 119 24.81 16.23 -43.57
N VAL A 120 23.88 16.88 -44.27
CA VAL A 120 22.72 17.54 -43.68
C VAL A 120 21.49 16.85 -44.19
N GLU A 121 20.69 16.29 -43.27
CA GLU A 121 19.46 15.62 -43.62
C GLU A 121 18.42 16.64 -44.14
N PRO A 122 18.03 16.59 -45.42
CA PRO A 122 17.14 17.59 -46.00
C PRO A 122 15.73 17.40 -45.46
N SER A 123 15.22 18.40 -44.73
CA SER A 123 13.87 18.41 -44.14
C SER A 123 13.59 17.14 -43.32
N MET A 124 14.16 17.08 -42.12
CA MET A 124 13.90 16.01 -41.15
C MET A 124 12.39 15.89 -40.92
N ALA A 125 11.80 14.79 -41.41
CA ALA A 125 10.38 14.49 -41.21
C ALA A 125 10.07 14.38 -39.70
N ASP A 126 8.84 14.70 -39.31
CA ASP A 126 8.42 14.76 -37.90
C ASP A 126 8.68 13.43 -37.15
N ASP A 127 8.60 12.29 -37.85
CA ASP A 127 8.91 10.97 -37.29
C ASP A 127 10.41 10.77 -37.02
N GLU A 128 11.30 11.24 -37.92
CA GLU A 128 12.75 11.21 -37.72
C GLU A 128 13.18 12.21 -36.63
N ALA A 129 12.53 13.37 -36.59
CA ALA A 129 12.72 14.36 -35.52
C ALA A 129 12.39 13.77 -34.16
N TYR A 130 11.23 13.13 -34.01
CA TYR A 130 10.86 12.43 -32.79
C TYR A 130 11.93 11.43 -32.35
N ARG A 131 12.33 10.50 -33.24
CA ARG A 131 13.32 9.45 -32.92
C ARG A 131 14.65 10.05 -32.48
N ARG A 132 15.17 11.05 -33.20
CA ARG A 132 16.45 11.71 -32.88
C ARG A 132 16.38 12.47 -31.57
N CYS A 133 15.27 13.15 -31.28
CA CYS A 133 15.06 13.85 -30.02
C CYS A 133 15.05 12.90 -28.82
N ILE A 134 14.28 11.81 -28.92
CA ILE A 134 14.22 10.76 -27.87
C ILE A 134 15.58 10.11 -27.67
N VAL A 135 16.18 9.60 -28.74
CA VAL A 135 17.48 8.90 -28.68
C VAL A 135 18.57 9.83 -28.15
N GLY A 136 18.60 11.08 -28.60
CA GLY A 136 19.57 12.08 -28.14
C GLY A 136 19.40 12.44 -26.67
N ALA A 137 18.16 12.65 -26.21
CA ALA A 137 17.88 12.98 -24.81
C ALA A 137 18.20 11.81 -23.87
N VAL A 138 17.72 10.61 -24.18
CA VAL A 138 17.98 9.40 -23.37
C VAL A 138 19.47 9.06 -23.37
N ALA A 139 20.17 9.21 -24.51
CA ALA A 139 21.63 9.04 -24.55
C ALA A 139 22.36 10.10 -23.73
N LEU A 140 21.96 11.36 -23.81
CA LEU A 140 22.56 12.44 -23.01
C LEU A 140 22.43 12.14 -21.51
N SER A 141 21.23 11.78 -21.05
CA SER A 141 20.98 11.49 -19.63
C SER A 141 21.66 10.22 -19.16
N THR A 142 21.57 9.14 -19.93
CA THR A 142 22.06 7.81 -19.52
C THR A 142 23.58 7.70 -19.62
N VAL A 143 24.19 8.25 -20.68
CA VAL A 143 25.64 8.10 -20.95
C VAL A 143 26.46 9.16 -20.21
N TYR A 144 25.94 10.38 -20.08
CA TYR A 144 26.70 11.52 -19.58
C TYR A 144 26.06 12.22 -18.39
N GLY A 145 24.78 12.04 -18.09
CA GLY A 145 24.08 12.83 -17.07
C GLY A 145 24.62 12.74 -15.65
N ASP A 146 25.41 11.70 -15.36
CA ASP A 146 26.08 11.52 -14.08
C ASP A 146 27.45 12.20 -13.96
N HIS A 147 27.88 12.94 -14.96
CA HIS A 147 29.11 13.74 -14.93
C HIS A 147 28.90 15.10 -14.25
N CYS A 148 29.70 15.40 -13.22
CA CYS A 148 29.58 16.59 -12.35
C CYS A 148 29.78 17.96 -13.03
N TYR A 149 30.21 18.01 -14.30
CA TYR A 149 30.41 19.28 -15.04
C TYR A 149 29.61 19.35 -16.35
N VAL A 150 28.65 18.45 -16.55
CA VAL A 150 27.79 18.47 -17.73
C VAL A 150 27.10 19.80 -17.87
N ARG A 151 26.48 20.33 -16.80
CA ARG A 151 25.83 21.65 -16.86
C ARG A 151 26.73 22.74 -17.47
N GLU A 152 27.95 22.91 -16.99
CA GLU A 152 28.86 23.93 -17.54
C GLU A 152 29.21 23.66 -19.01
N VAL A 153 29.43 22.39 -19.35
CA VAL A 153 29.73 22.01 -20.73
C VAL A 153 28.55 22.31 -21.65
N LEU A 154 27.32 21.92 -21.26
CA LEU A 154 26.10 22.17 -22.02
C LEU A 154 25.89 23.67 -22.23
N GLU A 155 25.99 24.47 -21.17
CA GLU A 155 25.83 25.93 -21.23
C GLU A 155 26.82 26.58 -22.21
N LYS A 156 28.09 26.17 -22.20
CA LYS A 156 29.12 26.75 -23.07
C LYS A 156 29.05 26.27 -24.52
N VAL A 157 28.74 24.99 -24.73
CA VAL A 157 28.75 24.41 -26.07
C VAL A 157 27.48 24.74 -26.84
N GLU A 158 26.34 24.89 -26.16
CA GLU A 158 25.04 25.09 -26.79
C GLU A 158 25.03 26.30 -27.72
N ALA A 159 25.44 27.47 -27.23
CA ALA A 159 25.43 28.70 -28.04
C ALA A 159 26.32 28.57 -29.29
N ARG A 160 27.48 27.94 -29.14
CA ARG A 160 28.47 27.79 -30.23
C ARG A 160 28.02 26.75 -31.26
N ALA A 161 27.52 25.61 -30.79
CA ALA A 161 26.96 24.57 -31.65
C ALA A 161 25.74 25.11 -32.42
N ASN A 162 24.84 25.83 -31.74
CA ASN A 162 23.68 26.44 -32.38
C ASN A 162 24.09 27.47 -33.45
N ALA A 163 25.15 28.25 -33.23
CA ALA A 163 25.66 29.18 -34.24
C ALA A 163 26.15 28.46 -35.51
N LYS A 164 26.85 27.33 -35.35
CA LYS A 164 27.29 26.48 -36.48
C LYS A 164 26.11 25.83 -37.19
N LEU A 165 25.22 25.19 -36.44
CA LEU A 165 24.03 24.53 -36.96
C LEU A 165 23.12 25.50 -37.73
N LYS A 166 22.96 26.74 -37.28
CA LYS A 166 22.23 27.77 -38.02
C LYS A 166 22.77 27.97 -39.44
N GLY A 167 24.08 27.91 -39.64
CA GLY A 167 24.69 28.04 -40.98
C GLY A 167 24.30 26.91 -41.94
N TYR A 168 24.12 25.69 -41.44
CA TYR A 168 23.68 24.55 -42.23
C TYR A 168 22.16 24.56 -42.48
N LEU A 169 21.39 25.02 -41.49
CA LEU A 169 19.94 24.90 -41.42
C LEU A 169 19.19 26.17 -41.87
N SER A 170 19.88 27.25 -42.24
CA SER A 170 19.25 28.53 -42.64
C SER A 170 18.59 28.53 -44.02
N LYS A 171 18.50 27.38 -44.70
CA LYS A 171 17.88 27.30 -46.03
C LYS A 171 16.35 27.43 -45.91
N PRO A 172 15.68 28.12 -46.86
CA PRO A 172 14.20 28.25 -46.85
C PRO A 172 13.45 26.91 -46.82
N THR A 173 14.08 25.84 -47.29
CA THR A 173 13.55 24.47 -47.32
C THR A 173 13.67 23.72 -45.99
N MET A 174 14.20 24.35 -44.93
CA MET A 174 14.51 23.71 -43.63
C MET A 174 13.97 24.53 -42.43
N PRO A 175 12.70 24.98 -42.43
CA PRO A 175 12.19 25.75 -41.30
C PRO A 175 12.11 24.87 -40.05
N ARG A 176 12.68 25.36 -38.94
CA ARG A 176 12.54 24.85 -37.55
C ARG A 176 13.46 23.70 -37.08
N GLN A 177 14.33 23.13 -37.92
CA GLN A 177 15.22 21.99 -37.53
C GLN A 177 16.02 22.20 -36.23
N LEU A 178 16.39 23.44 -35.88
CA LEU A 178 17.17 23.74 -34.66
C LEU A 178 16.41 23.49 -33.33
N ASN A 179 15.07 23.51 -33.36
CA ASN A 179 14.21 23.43 -32.17
C ASN A 179 13.15 22.33 -32.30
N ASN A 180 13.41 21.30 -33.10
CA ASN A 180 12.43 20.26 -33.41
C ASN A 180 12.01 19.39 -32.21
N CYS A 181 12.74 19.43 -31.10
CA CYS A 181 12.43 18.60 -29.93
C CYS A 181 11.39 19.21 -28.98
N GLY A 182 10.91 20.42 -29.25
CA GLY A 182 9.91 21.09 -28.41
C GLY A 182 8.57 20.36 -28.33
N GLY A 183 8.25 19.53 -29.32
CA GLY A 183 7.01 18.73 -29.36
C GLY A 183 7.06 17.39 -28.61
N VAL A 184 8.17 17.06 -27.92
CA VAL A 184 8.27 15.85 -27.10
C VAL A 184 7.63 16.08 -25.73
N ASN A 185 6.52 15.39 -25.48
CA ASN A 185 5.82 15.38 -24.20
C ASN A 185 6.28 14.22 -23.30
N LEU A 186 5.70 14.14 -22.10
CA LEU A 186 6.05 13.13 -21.08
C LEU A 186 5.81 11.71 -21.57
N GLU A 187 4.67 11.46 -22.21
CA GLU A 187 4.28 10.15 -22.74
C GLU A 187 5.23 9.72 -23.85
N GLY A 188 5.65 10.63 -24.73
CA GLY A 188 6.66 10.36 -25.75
C GLY A 188 8.01 9.99 -25.14
N LEU A 189 8.48 10.73 -24.14
CA LEU A 189 9.72 10.40 -23.43
C LEU A 189 9.64 9.02 -22.77
N LEU A 190 8.53 8.71 -22.10
CA LEU A 190 8.28 7.44 -21.43
C LEU A 190 8.28 6.26 -22.41
N LEU A 191 7.60 6.37 -23.54
CA LEU A 191 7.61 5.37 -24.60
C LEU A 191 9.03 5.15 -25.13
N GLY A 192 9.75 6.24 -25.39
CA GLY A 192 11.14 6.21 -25.81
C GLY A 192 12.05 5.47 -24.84
N LYS A 193 11.96 5.82 -23.56
CA LYS A 193 12.73 5.17 -22.49
C LYS A 193 12.41 3.67 -22.37
N THR A 194 11.13 3.32 -22.38
CA THR A 194 10.64 1.91 -22.32
C THR A 194 11.26 1.03 -23.38
N LEU A 195 11.43 1.57 -24.58
CA LEU A 195 11.90 0.80 -25.72
C LEU A 195 13.43 0.74 -25.82
N LEU A 196 14.15 1.72 -25.27
CA LEU A 196 15.55 1.97 -25.60
C LEU A 196 16.51 2.14 -24.40
N GLN A 197 16.05 2.59 -23.24
CA GLN A 197 16.95 2.95 -22.14
C GLN A 197 17.82 1.79 -21.66
N ASP A 198 17.28 0.58 -21.60
CA ASP A 198 18.03 -0.60 -21.19
C ASP A 198 19.21 -0.88 -22.12
N GLU A 199 19.02 -0.73 -23.44
CA GLU A 199 20.09 -0.92 -24.41
C GLU A 199 21.20 0.13 -24.23
N ILE A 200 20.83 1.40 -24.09
CA ILE A 200 21.78 2.48 -23.86
C ILE A 200 22.51 2.27 -22.54
N SER A 201 21.81 1.86 -21.48
CA SER A 201 22.38 1.60 -20.15
C SER A 201 23.37 0.44 -20.17
N GLN A 202 23.03 -0.65 -20.85
CA GLN A 202 23.92 -1.81 -21.04
C GLN A 202 25.16 -1.45 -21.86
N TRP A 203 24.99 -0.71 -22.97
CA TRP A 203 26.12 -0.23 -23.76
C TRP A 203 27.01 0.73 -22.97
N THR A 204 26.42 1.64 -22.20
CA THR A 204 27.16 2.60 -21.36
C THR A 204 27.99 1.86 -20.32
N SER A 205 27.35 0.95 -19.58
CA SER A 205 28.00 0.18 -18.51
C SER A 205 29.13 -0.70 -19.03
N SER A 206 28.90 -1.41 -20.14
CA SER A 206 29.92 -2.26 -20.77
C SER A 206 31.07 -1.42 -21.36
N THR A 207 30.78 -0.32 -22.07
CA THR A 207 31.79 0.53 -22.70
C THR A 207 32.66 1.23 -21.66
N ARG A 208 32.08 1.72 -20.57
CA ARG A 208 32.82 2.30 -19.43
C ARG A 208 33.84 1.36 -18.81
N GLN A 209 33.69 0.04 -19.00
CA GLN A 209 34.57 -1.00 -18.46
C GLN A 209 35.57 -1.56 -19.48
N ARG A 210 35.46 -1.21 -20.77
CA ARG A 210 36.35 -1.74 -21.82
C ARG A 210 37.80 -1.36 -21.59
N THR A 211 38.72 -2.16 -22.14
CA THR A 211 40.15 -1.84 -22.21
C THR A 211 40.53 -1.05 -23.47
N GLU A 212 39.74 -1.20 -24.54
CA GLU A 212 39.85 -0.47 -25.80
C GLU A 212 39.71 1.05 -25.61
N ASN A 213 40.36 1.83 -26.49
CA ASN A 213 40.44 3.28 -26.36
C ASN A 213 39.19 4.01 -26.91
N TYR A 214 38.06 3.87 -26.20
CA TYR A 214 36.86 4.67 -26.43
C TYR A 214 36.92 5.97 -25.64
N TRP A 215 37.65 6.96 -26.16
CA TRP A 215 38.03 8.11 -25.35
C TRP A 215 36.85 8.99 -24.90
N ARG A 216 35.77 9.06 -25.68
CA ARG A 216 34.55 9.84 -25.34
C ARG A 216 33.66 9.19 -24.28
N VAL A 217 33.82 7.90 -23.99
CA VAL A 217 32.98 7.18 -23.00
C VAL A 217 33.86 6.52 -21.94
N GLN A 218 34.69 5.57 -22.34
CA GLN A 218 35.54 4.78 -21.45
C GLN A 218 36.62 5.63 -20.79
N TYR A 219 37.39 6.40 -21.56
CA TYR A 219 38.46 7.21 -21.00
C TYR A 219 37.88 8.37 -20.19
N LEU A 220 36.82 9.00 -20.70
CA LEU A 220 36.09 10.03 -19.97
C LEU A 220 35.56 9.52 -18.61
N TRP A 221 35.09 8.27 -18.54
CA TRP A 221 34.68 7.64 -17.28
C TRP A 221 35.85 7.33 -16.33
N LYS A 222 37.03 7.00 -16.86
CA LYS A 222 38.25 6.90 -16.03
C LYS A 222 38.58 8.25 -15.39
N LEU A 223 38.50 9.33 -16.16
CA LEU A 223 38.71 10.69 -15.66
C LEU A 223 37.62 11.10 -14.67
N TRP A 224 36.36 10.71 -14.88
CA TRP A 224 35.23 10.97 -13.97
C TRP A 224 35.54 10.55 -12.53
N LYS A 225 36.16 9.38 -12.33
CA LYS A 225 36.52 8.91 -10.99
C LYS A 225 37.51 9.84 -10.28
N SER A 226 38.43 10.45 -11.03
CA SER A 226 39.41 11.39 -10.48
C SER A 226 38.90 12.83 -10.39
N VAL A 227 37.83 13.16 -11.11
CA VAL A 227 37.29 14.52 -11.22
C VAL A 227 36.06 14.72 -10.35
N CYS A 228 35.07 13.82 -10.47
CA CYS A 228 33.78 13.94 -9.80
C CYS A 228 33.74 13.29 -8.42
N ALA A 229 34.51 12.22 -8.19
CA ALA A 229 34.57 11.58 -6.87
C ALA A 229 35.66 12.16 -5.94
N ARG A 230 36.46 13.11 -6.42
CA ARG A 230 37.56 13.72 -5.66
C ARG A 230 37.03 14.53 -4.48
N GLY A 231 37.48 14.22 -3.27
CA GLY A 231 37.02 14.86 -2.02
C GLY A 231 35.66 14.36 -1.53
N LYS A 232 35.08 13.35 -2.19
CA LYS A 232 33.83 12.68 -1.82
C LYS A 232 34.03 11.16 -1.64
N GLU A 233 35.26 10.73 -1.35
CA GLU A 233 35.64 9.31 -1.29
C GLU A 233 34.81 8.54 -0.25
N SER A 234 34.42 9.19 0.86
CA SER A 234 33.60 8.60 1.92
C SER A 234 32.12 8.42 1.56
N GLN A 235 31.61 9.08 0.50
CA GLN A 235 30.20 9.02 0.10
C GLN A 235 29.89 7.83 -0.84
N GLY A 236 30.91 7.23 -1.45
CA GLY A 236 30.80 6.18 -2.44
C GLY A 236 30.39 6.70 -3.83
N HIS A 237 30.90 6.07 -4.89
CA HIS A 237 30.70 6.53 -6.27
C HIS A 237 29.23 6.58 -6.71
N GLU A 238 28.38 5.68 -6.21
CA GLU A 238 26.97 5.62 -6.59
C GLU A 238 26.17 6.82 -6.07
N THR A 239 26.45 7.27 -4.85
CA THR A 239 25.82 8.45 -4.26
C THR A 239 26.16 9.70 -5.08
N VAL A 240 27.44 9.88 -5.39
CA VAL A 240 27.92 11.01 -6.21
C VAL A 240 27.30 11.00 -7.61
N ARG A 241 27.16 9.81 -8.20
CA ARG A 241 26.51 9.62 -9.51
C ARG A 241 25.06 10.12 -9.49
N LYS A 242 24.28 9.73 -8.46
CA LYS A 242 22.88 10.13 -8.29
C LYS A 242 22.71 11.63 -8.00
N GLU A 243 23.60 12.21 -7.20
CA GLU A 243 23.64 13.67 -6.97
C GLU A 243 23.85 14.43 -8.28
N ASN A 244 24.84 14.04 -9.10
CA ASN A 244 25.11 14.69 -10.37
C ASN A 244 23.93 14.61 -11.34
N LEU A 245 23.26 13.45 -11.44
CA LEU A 245 22.05 13.31 -12.26
C LEU A 245 20.96 14.32 -11.84
N GLN A 246 20.74 14.47 -10.54
CA GLN A 246 19.77 15.42 -9.98
C GLN A 246 20.14 16.88 -10.27
N GLU A 247 21.42 17.24 -10.16
CA GLU A 247 21.89 18.59 -10.47
C GLU A 247 21.79 18.92 -11.97
N ASN A 248 22.02 17.92 -12.83
CA ASN A 248 22.11 18.12 -14.28
C ASN A 248 20.76 18.07 -15.03
N LYS A 249 19.70 17.52 -14.42
CA LYS A 249 18.43 17.20 -15.12
C LYS A 249 17.83 18.34 -15.94
N GLY A 250 17.79 19.55 -15.38
CA GLY A 250 17.22 20.72 -16.06
C GLY A 250 18.04 21.18 -17.26
N SER A 251 19.37 21.20 -17.10
CA SER A 251 20.29 21.57 -18.19
C SER A 251 20.28 20.54 -19.31
N MET A 252 20.18 19.25 -19.00
CA MET A 252 20.06 18.19 -20.01
C MET A 252 18.76 18.32 -20.81
N LEU A 253 17.63 18.49 -20.11
CA LEU A 253 16.33 18.63 -20.78
C LEU A 253 16.29 19.88 -21.69
N SER A 254 16.81 21.01 -21.19
CA SER A 254 16.93 22.24 -21.96
C SER A 254 17.83 22.05 -23.20
N PHE A 255 19.00 21.45 -23.03
CA PHE A 255 19.95 21.23 -24.12
C PHE A 255 19.39 20.30 -25.21
N SER A 256 18.58 19.32 -24.80
CA SER A 256 17.81 18.46 -25.68
C SER A 256 16.72 19.19 -26.47
N GLY A 257 16.43 20.46 -26.16
CA GLY A 257 15.43 21.28 -26.86
C GLY A 257 13.99 20.99 -26.44
N MET A 258 13.79 20.36 -25.27
CA MET A 258 12.47 20.07 -24.68
C MET A 258 12.07 21.18 -23.69
N ASP A 259 10.81 21.20 -23.24
CA ASP A 259 10.34 22.23 -22.30
C ASP A 259 10.97 22.06 -20.90
N SER A 260 12.00 22.84 -20.63
CA SER A 260 12.73 22.88 -19.35
C SER A 260 11.89 23.34 -18.14
N ARG A 261 10.67 23.86 -18.36
CA ARG A 261 9.74 24.20 -17.28
C ARG A 261 8.92 22.99 -16.81
N ASN A 262 8.88 21.92 -17.60
CA ASN A 262 8.16 20.70 -17.26
C ASN A 262 8.98 19.85 -16.28
N LYS A 263 8.57 19.88 -15.01
CA LYS A 263 9.25 19.13 -13.94
C LYS A 263 9.15 17.62 -14.12
N ASP A 264 8.03 17.12 -14.62
CA ASP A 264 7.83 15.68 -14.79
C ASP A 264 8.74 15.12 -15.89
N LEU A 265 8.94 15.87 -16.98
CA LEU A 265 9.95 15.54 -18.00
C LEU A 265 11.37 15.51 -17.43
N MET A 266 11.72 16.45 -16.55
CA MET A 266 13.04 16.48 -15.92
C MET A 266 13.27 15.27 -15.02
N GLU A 267 12.33 14.94 -14.14
CA GLU A 267 12.43 13.79 -13.25
C GLU A 267 12.44 12.47 -14.03
N GLU A 268 11.55 12.37 -15.03
CA GLU A 268 11.48 11.16 -15.84
C GLU A 268 12.74 10.98 -16.67
N LEU A 269 13.32 12.02 -17.27
CA LEU A 269 14.54 11.88 -18.09
C LEU A 269 15.72 11.22 -17.36
N ILE A 270 15.85 11.46 -16.05
CA ILE A 270 16.93 10.91 -15.22
C ILE A 270 16.52 9.65 -14.44
N SER A 271 15.24 9.28 -14.44
CA SER A 271 14.77 8.11 -13.70
C SER A 271 15.38 6.83 -14.27
N GLU A 272 16.06 6.07 -13.40
CA GLU A 272 16.58 4.75 -13.71
C GLU A 272 15.46 3.70 -13.76
N ASN A 273 14.37 3.95 -13.03
CA ASN A 273 13.19 3.11 -13.07
C ASN A 273 12.28 3.56 -14.21
N VAL A 274 12.14 2.72 -15.23
CA VAL A 274 11.16 2.95 -16.29
C VAL A 274 9.80 2.44 -15.80
N PRO A 275 8.77 3.29 -15.74
CA PRO A 275 7.49 2.91 -15.16
C PRO A 275 6.63 2.08 -16.12
N LEU A 276 7.11 1.73 -17.31
CA LEU A 276 6.37 0.95 -18.29
C LEU A 276 7.28 -0.15 -18.83
N THR A 277 6.75 -1.38 -18.95
CA THR A 277 7.46 -2.49 -19.58
C THR A 277 7.08 -2.62 -21.06
N PHE A 278 7.86 -3.38 -21.82
CA PHE A 278 7.52 -3.69 -23.21
C PHE A 278 6.16 -4.40 -23.33
N ASP A 279 5.88 -5.35 -22.44
CA ASP A 279 4.61 -6.08 -22.41
C ASP A 279 3.43 -5.18 -22.03
N ASP A 280 3.65 -4.24 -21.10
CA ASP A 280 2.63 -3.24 -20.74
C ASP A 280 2.27 -2.35 -21.94
N LEU A 281 3.26 -1.93 -22.72
CA LEU A 281 3.04 -1.15 -23.94
C LEU A 281 2.29 -1.98 -25.00
N LYS A 282 2.70 -3.23 -25.21
CA LYS A 282 2.02 -4.16 -26.14
C LYS A 282 0.55 -4.34 -25.74
N LEU A 283 0.27 -4.50 -24.44
CA LEU A 283 -1.09 -4.65 -23.93
C LEU A 283 -1.92 -3.37 -24.11
N ALA A 284 -1.35 -2.21 -23.76
CA ALA A 284 -2.02 -0.91 -23.93
C ALA A 284 -2.40 -0.67 -25.40
N LEU A 285 -1.51 -1.04 -26.32
CA LEU A 285 -1.73 -0.94 -27.75
C LEU A 285 -2.77 -1.95 -28.26
N GLN A 286 -2.74 -3.19 -27.79
CA GLN A 286 -3.76 -4.18 -28.11
C GLN A 286 -5.16 -3.68 -27.73
N GLN A 287 -5.31 -3.15 -26.52
CA GLN A 287 -6.58 -2.59 -26.03
C GLN A 287 -7.05 -1.41 -26.88
N SER A 288 -6.15 -0.53 -27.32
CA SER A 288 -6.49 0.58 -28.22
C SER A 288 -6.99 0.07 -29.58
N ILE A 289 -6.38 -0.98 -30.13
CA ILE A 289 -6.79 -1.56 -31.43
C ILE A 289 -8.13 -2.29 -31.33
N GLU A 290 -8.41 -2.96 -30.21
CA GLU A 290 -9.67 -3.66 -29.96
C GLU A 290 -10.85 -2.69 -29.81
N ASN A 291 -10.65 -1.56 -29.13
CA ASN A 291 -11.68 -0.53 -28.92
C ASN A 291 -12.13 0.16 -30.23
N ASP A 292 -11.28 0.19 -31.26
CA ASP A 292 -11.56 0.79 -32.56
C ASP A 292 -12.31 -0.16 -33.54
N GLY A 293 -12.87 -1.27 -33.06
CA GLY A 293 -13.79 -2.10 -33.85
C GLY A 293 -13.14 -2.91 -34.98
N GLY A 294 -11.87 -3.26 -34.85
CA GLY A 294 -11.15 -4.03 -35.87
C GLY A 294 -10.78 -3.16 -37.08
N VAL A 295 -9.76 -2.34 -36.89
CA VAL A 295 -9.21 -1.43 -37.91
C VAL A 295 -8.98 -2.14 -39.25
N ALA A 296 -9.70 -1.70 -40.29
CA ALA A 296 -9.45 -2.08 -41.69
C ALA A 296 -8.03 -1.64 -42.10
N THR A 297 -7.43 -2.32 -43.08
CA THR A 297 -6.06 -2.05 -43.54
C THR A 297 -5.81 -0.57 -43.81
N GLY A 298 -4.99 0.07 -42.98
CA GLY A 298 -4.43 1.41 -43.23
C GLY A 298 -5.03 2.58 -42.45
N THR A 299 -6.03 2.40 -41.58
CA THR A 299 -6.45 3.49 -40.66
C THR A 299 -5.60 3.49 -39.39
N PRO A 300 -5.10 4.65 -38.91
CA PRO A 300 -4.40 4.73 -37.63
C PRO A 300 -5.37 4.34 -36.49
N PHE A 301 -4.91 3.54 -35.53
CA PHE A 301 -5.60 3.48 -34.24
C PHE A 301 -5.60 4.88 -33.61
N GLU A 302 -6.60 5.19 -32.80
CA GLU A 302 -6.65 6.49 -32.11
C GLU A 302 -5.45 6.65 -31.16
N VAL A 303 -4.45 7.42 -31.59
CA VAL A 303 -3.23 7.71 -30.80
C VAL A 303 -3.60 8.33 -29.45
N SER A 304 -4.66 9.13 -29.41
CA SER A 304 -5.20 9.70 -28.17
C SER A 304 -5.59 8.62 -27.15
N THR A 305 -6.25 7.55 -27.59
CA THR A 305 -6.63 6.39 -26.78
C THR A 305 -5.40 5.60 -26.31
N LEU A 306 -4.39 5.41 -27.18
CA LEU A 306 -3.13 4.77 -26.78
C LEU A 306 -2.44 5.56 -25.68
N LEU A 307 -2.29 6.88 -25.85
CA LEU A 307 -1.62 7.73 -24.87
C LEU A 307 -2.34 7.71 -23.52
N LYS A 308 -3.68 7.71 -23.53
CA LYS A 308 -4.47 7.53 -22.31
C LYS A 308 -4.20 6.19 -21.62
N ASN A 309 -4.22 5.09 -22.38
CA ASN A 309 -3.95 3.75 -21.82
C ASN A 309 -2.52 3.64 -21.25
N VAL A 310 -1.53 4.22 -21.95
CA VAL A 310 -0.14 4.28 -21.51
C VAL A 310 -0.01 5.11 -20.23
N ASP A 311 -0.63 6.28 -20.18
CA ASP A 311 -0.61 7.17 -19.03
C ASP A 311 -1.23 6.49 -17.78
N GLU A 312 -2.43 5.90 -17.92
CA GLU A 312 -3.07 5.14 -16.84
C GLU A 312 -2.17 4.02 -16.31
N LYS A 313 -1.45 3.33 -17.21
CA LYS A 313 -0.55 2.24 -16.86
C LYS A 313 0.72 2.73 -16.17
N VAL A 314 1.31 3.81 -16.65
CA VAL A 314 2.47 4.48 -16.03
C VAL A 314 2.13 4.90 -14.60
N HIS A 315 0.98 5.55 -14.40
CA HIS A 315 0.55 5.98 -13.07
C HIS A 315 0.32 4.81 -12.11
N LYS A 316 -0.30 3.72 -12.58
CA LYS A 316 -0.44 2.47 -11.81
C LYS A 316 0.92 1.88 -11.43
N ASN A 317 1.84 1.79 -12.38
CA ASN A 317 3.17 1.23 -12.14
C ASN A 317 4.02 2.13 -11.21
N LYS A 318 3.94 3.46 -11.34
CA LYS A 318 4.58 4.42 -10.42
C LYS A 318 4.06 4.27 -8.99
N ALA A 319 2.74 4.20 -8.82
CA ALA A 319 2.15 3.97 -7.51
C ALA A 319 2.57 2.62 -6.92
N GLN A 320 2.59 1.55 -7.72
CA GLN A 320 3.02 0.23 -7.27
C GLN A 320 4.50 0.22 -6.85
N ALA A 321 5.38 0.78 -7.68
CA ALA A 321 6.79 0.91 -7.36
C ALA A 321 7.00 1.73 -6.09
N CYS A 322 6.25 2.83 -5.93
CA CYS A 322 6.28 3.63 -4.71
C CYS A 322 5.89 2.82 -3.48
N ILE A 323 4.85 1.97 -3.55
CA ILE A 323 4.40 1.16 -2.40
C ILE A 323 5.41 0.05 -2.06
N GLN A 324 5.99 -0.59 -3.08
CA GLN A 324 6.94 -1.70 -2.92
C GLN A 324 8.36 -1.22 -2.57
N GLN A 325 8.65 0.07 -2.76
CA GLN A 325 9.93 0.66 -2.37
C GLN A 325 10.13 0.61 -0.86
N LYS A 326 11.37 0.30 -0.47
CA LYS A 326 11.83 0.41 0.91
C LYS A 326 12.32 1.83 1.21
N GLU A 327 12.08 2.29 2.42
CA GLU A 327 12.56 3.56 2.95
C GLU A 327 13.57 3.27 4.06
N ASN A 328 14.81 3.75 3.90
CA ASN A 328 15.93 3.45 4.81
C ASN A 328 16.20 1.94 5.03
N GLY A 329 15.85 1.09 4.06
CA GLY A 329 16.02 -0.36 4.14
C GLY A 329 14.84 -1.11 4.76
N GLU A 330 13.81 -0.39 5.22
CA GLU A 330 12.59 -0.94 5.82
C GLU A 330 11.38 -0.77 4.90
N ASP A 331 10.33 -1.57 5.11
CA ASP A 331 9.09 -1.41 4.34
C ASP A 331 8.42 -0.08 4.73
N LYS A 332 7.84 0.63 3.75
CA LYS A 332 7.07 1.85 4.03
C LYS A 332 5.94 1.58 5.03
N SER A 333 5.67 2.56 5.89
CA SER A 333 4.50 2.59 6.76
C SER A 333 3.20 2.62 5.96
N MET A 334 2.08 2.30 6.60
CA MET A 334 0.76 2.37 5.96
C MET A 334 0.43 3.77 5.42
N CYS A 335 0.78 4.84 6.14
CA CYS A 335 0.57 6.21 5.63
C CYS A 335 1.44 6.51 4.41
N GLN A 336 2.72 6.14 4.42
CA GLN A 336 3.60 6.35 3.26
C GLN A 336 3.13 5.56 2.03
N ARG A 337 2.58 4.36 2.22
CA ARG A 337 1.97 3.56 1.13
C ARG A 337 0.69 4.19 0.62
N LEU A 338 -0.13 4.76 1.50
CA LEU A 338 -1.33 5.52 1.12
C LEU A 338 -0.95 6.78 0.33
N ASP A 339 0.11 7.49 0.72
CA ASP A 339 0.60 8.67 0.00
C ASP A 339 1.03 8.33 -1.44
N CYS A 340 1.50 7.11 -1.69
CA CYS A 340 1.80 6.64 -3.05
C CYS A 340 0.57 6.61 -3.97
N MET A 341 -0.65 6.58 -3.41
CA MET A 341 -1.88 6.63 -4.20
C MET A 341 -2.11 7.99 -4.86
N LYS A 342 -1.38 9.05 -4.48
CA LYS A 342 -1.40 10.34 -5.19
C LYS A 342 -1.12 10.20 -6.68
N HIS A 343 -0.27 9.24 -7.06
CA HIS A 343 0.05 8.96 -8.46
C HIS A 343 -1.16 8.45 -9.25
N LEU A 344 -2.19 7.94 -8.57
CA LEU A 344 -3.45 7.50 -9.19
C LEU A 344 -4.50 8.62 -9.18
N TRP A 345 -4.55 9.41 -8.10
CA TRP A 345 -5.54 10.47 -7.93
C TRP A 345 -5.27 11.74 -8.74
N GLN A 346 -4.01 11.98 -9.13
CA GLN A 346 -3.61 13.14 -9.93
C GLN A 346 -4.06 13.04 -11.41
N ASN A 347 -4.59 11.89 -11.85
CA ASN A 347 -4.95 11.63 -13.25
C ASN A 347 -6.36 12.12 -13.68
N ASN A 348 -7.04 12.94 -12.88
CA ASN A 348 -8.37 13.47 -13.22
C ASN A 348 -8.35 14.91 -13.79
N THR A 349 -7.19 15.46 -14.13
CA THR A 349 -7.07 16.85 -14.65
C THR A 349 -6.92 16.96 -16.17
N GLY A 350 -7.33 15.94 -16.92
CA GLY A 350 -7.56 16.06 -18.36
C GLY A 350 -8.75 16.99 -18.64
N THR A 351 -8.54 17.98 -19.50
CA THR A 351 -9.48 19.01 -19.98
C THR A 351 -10.96 18.62 -19.94
N GLY A 352 -11.70 19.21 -18.99
CA GLY A 352 -13.16 19.14 -18.93
C GLY A 352 -13.74 18.73 -17.57
N GLY A 353 -13.63 19.60 -16.56
CA GLY A 353 -14.64 19.81 -15.52
C GLY A 353 -15.32 18.61 -14.81
N GLN A 354 -14.72 17.42 -14.71
CA GLN A 354 -15.29 16.29 -13.97
C GLN A 354 -14.32 15.79 -12.88
N THR A 355 -14.40 16.47 -11.74
CA THR A 355 -13.95 16.00 -10.42
C THR A 355 -14.70 14.72 -10.05
N SER A 356 -14.10 13.52 -10.13
CA SER A 356 -14.82 12.29 -9.74
C SER A 356 -14.01 11.07 -9.26
N SER A 357 -12.68 11.15 -9.08
CA SER A 357 -11.89 9.94 -8.76
C SER A 357 -11.78 9.59 -7.27
N THR A 358 -11.57 10.58 -6.39
CA THR A 358 -11.32 10.37 -4.95
C THR A 358 -12.57 10.22 -4.10
N ASP A 359 -13.62 10.98 -4.37
CA ASP A 359 -14.85 10.92 -3.57
C ASP A 359 -15.59 9.59 -3.78
N ASN A 360 -15.64 9.10 -5.01
CA ASN A 360 -16.22 7.80 -5.36
C ASN A 360 -15.43 6.61 -4.80
N PHE A 361 -14.13 6.79 -4.53
CA PHE A 361 -13.26 5.73 -4.02
C PHE A 361 -13.68 5.27 -2.61
N TRP A 362 -14.08 6.24 -1.76
CA TRP A 362 -14.48 6.03 -0.37
C TRP A 362 -16.00 6.00 -0.18
N THR A 363 -16.80 6.04 -1.24
CA THR A 363 -18.26 6.06 -1.13
C THR A 363 -18.77 4.83 -0.37
N GLU A 364 -19.58 5.08 0.65
CA GLU A 364 -20.21 4.02 1.44
C GLU A 364 -21.08 3.11 0.56
N GLY A 365 -21.00 1.80 0.79
CA GLY A 365 -21.80 0.77 0.13
C GLY A 365 -21.53 0.53 -1.36
N THR A 366 -20.97 1.50 -2.09
CA THR A 366 -20.78 1.41 -3.56
C THR A 366 -19.36 1.71 -4.03
N GLY A 367 -18.52 2.31 -3.18
CA GLY A 367 -17.14 2.62 -3.51
C GLY A 367 -16.22 1.39 -3.52
N PRO A 368 -15.10 1.43 -4.25
CA PRO A 368 -14.09 0.37 -4.27
C PRO A 368 -13.66 -0.14 -2.89
N VAL A 369 -13.45 0.75 -1.90
CA VAL A 369 -13.04 0.33 -0.56
C VAL A 369 -14.18 -0.40 0.17
N ALA A 370 -15.44 0.01 -0.03
CA ALA A 370 -16.60 -0.68 0.52
C ALA A 370 -16.79 -2.07 -0.12
N ALA A 371 -16.55 -2.19 -1.43
CA ALA A 371 -16.57 -3.48 -2.11
C ALA A 371 -15.46 -4.43 -1.60
N LEU A 372 -14.26 -3.91 -1.37
CA LEU A 372 -13.17 -4.68 -0.75
C LEU A 372 -13.54 -5.10 0.68
N TRP A 373 -14.10 -4.20 1.49
CA TRP A 373 -14.57 -4.56 2.83
C TRP A 373 -15.59 -5.70 2.78
N LYS A 374 -16.58 -5.60 1.89
CA LYS A 374 -17.59 -6.64 1.70
C LYS A 374 -16.94 -8.01 1.43
N GLU A 375 -16.01 -8.07 0.48
CA GLU A 375 -15.30 -9.31 0.13
C GLU A 375 -14.55 -9.91 1.35
N LEU A 376 -13.82 -9.08 2.09
CA LEU A 376 -13.07 -9.54 3.26
C LEU A 376 -14.03 -9.96 4.39
N SER A 377 -15.06 -9.16 4.68
CA SER A 377 -16.02 -9.39 5.75
C SER A 377 -16.87 -10.64 5.53
N ASP A 378 -17.27 -10.93 4.28
CA ASP A 378 -18.01 -12.14 3.94
C ASP A 378 -17.16 -13.39 4.20
N GLU A 379 -15.86 -13.37 3.85
CA GLU A 379 -14.94 -14.47 4.14
C GLU A 379 -14.73 -14.66 5.65
N MET A 380 -14.51 -13.57 6.39
CA MET A 380 -14.37 -13.60 7.84
C MET A 380 -15.62 -14.16 8.51
N LYS A 381 -16.80 -13.78 8.03
CA LYS A 381 -18.07 -14.31 8.51
C LYS A 381 -18.19 -15.80 8.23
N GLU A 382 -17.78 -16.28 7.06
CA GLU A 382 -17.88 -17.69 6.68
C GLU A 382 -16.90 -18.56 7.50
N LYS A 383 -15.63 -18.16 7.54
CA LYS A 383 -14.52 -19.00 8.04
C LYS A 383 -14.01 -18.64 9.43
N GLY A 384 -14.35 -17.48 9.98
CA GLY A 384 -13.81 -17.01 11.27
C GLY A 384 -14.16 -17.87 12.48
N THR A 385 -15.16 -18.75 12.39
CA THR A 385 -15.48 -19.73 13.45
C THR A 385 -14.78 -21.08 13.30
N GLN A 386 -13.98 -21.26 12.25
CA GLN A 386 -13.18 -22.45 12.01
C GLN A 386 -11.73 -22.18 12.40
N ASP A 387 -10.99 -23.21 12.77
CA ASP A 387 -9.57 -23.08 13.09
C ASP A 387 -8.78 -22.64 11.85
N GLN A 388 -8.12 -21.49 11.94
CA GLN A 388 -7.32 -20.92 10.86
C GLN A 388 -5.83 -21.02 11.21
N GLY A 389 -5.04 -21.63 10.32
CA GLY A 389 -3.57 -21.67 10.41
C GLY A 389 -3.05 -21.95 11.83
N ASP A 390 -2.14 -21.09 12.29
CA ASP A 390 -1.48 -21.22 13.60
C ASP A 390 -2.32 -20.66 14.77
N CYS A 391 -3.56 -20.21 14.53
CA CYS A 391 -4.44 -19.74 15.61
C CYS A 391 -4.82 -20.87 16.59
N SER A 392 -4.71 -22.13 16.15
CA SER A 392 -4.90 -23.32 17.00
C SER A 392 -3.91 -23.42 18.18
N GLN A 393 -2.78 -22.71 18.11
CA GLN A 393 -1.77 -22.65 19.18
C GLN A 393 -2.20 -21.76 20.36
N LEU A 394 -3.20 -20.91 20.18
CA LEU A 394 -3.75 -20.06 21.24
C LEU A 394 -4.70 -20.88 22.12
N THR A 395 -4.46 -20.85 23.43
CA THR A 395 -5.27 -21.59 24.41
C THR A 395 -6.49 -20.80 24.88
N ALA A 396 -6.43 -19.46 24.89
CA ALA A 396 -7.55 -18.63 25.30
C ALA A 396 -8.61 -18.56 24.17
N PRO A 397 -9.88 -18.93 24.43
CA PRO A 397 -10.91 -18.99 23.39
C PRO A 397 -11.14 -17.66 22.67
N SER A 398 -11.14 -16.54 23.40
CA SER A 398 -11.32 -15.20 22.81
C SER A 398 -10.16 -14.79 21.91
N GLU A 399 -8.91 -15.11 22.29
CA GLU A 399 -7.74 -14.85 21.45
C GLU A 399 -7.76 -15.71 20.19
N LYS A 400 -8.07 -17.00 20.35
CA LYS A 400 -8.22 -17.93 19.23
C LYS A 400 -9.31 -17.48 18.24
N ALA A 401 -10.47 -17.05 18.75
CA ALA A 401 -11.53 -16.48 17.92
C ALA A 401 -11.06 -15.20 17.22
N ALA A 402 -10.39 -14.28 17.93
CA ALA A 402 -9.87 -13.05 17.32
C ALA A 402 -8.91 -13.35 16.17
N CYS A 403 -7.99 -14.29 16.42
CA CYS A 403 -7.03 -14.77 15.44
C CYS A 403 -7.73 -15.37 14.22
N ASN A 404 -8.68 -16.29 14.42
CA ASN A 404 -9.36 -16.97 13.32
C ASN A 404 -10.10 -16.01 12.37
N PHE A 405 -10.83 -15.03 12.91
CA PHE A 405 -11.52 -14.04 12.08
C PHE A 405 -10.54 -13.19 11.27
N LEU A 406 -9.53 -12.62 11.92
CA LEU A 406 -8.54 -11.78 11.22
C LEU A 406 -7.72 -12.58 10.21
N HIS A 407 -7.34 -13.81 10.54
CA HIS A 407 -6.59 -14.70 9.66
C HIS A 407 -7.37 -15.04 8.40
N ALA A 408 -8.68 -15.28 8.49
CA ALA A 408 -9.53 -15.49 7.33
C ALA A 408 -9.57 -14.24 6.42
N GLY A 409 -9.70 -13.05 7.02
CA GLY A 409 -9.67 -11.79 6.29
C GLY A 409 -8.32 -11.52 5.61
N LEU A 410 -7.22 -11.76 6.31
CA LEU A 410 -5.86 -11.60 5.78
C LEU A 410 -5.57 -12.60 4.66
N GLN A 411 -5.97 -13.86 4.80
CA GLN A 411 -5.86 -14.84 3.71
C GLN A 411 -6.61 -14.38 2.47
N LYS A 412 -7.84 -13.88 2.63
CA LYS A 412 -8.60 -13.31 1.51
C LYS A 412 -7.98 -12.03 0.95
N LEU A 413 -7.26 -11.27 1.77
CA LEU A 413 -6.55 -10.07 1.33
C LEU A 413 -5.41 -10.41 0.34
N TYR A 414 -4.76 -11.54 0.54
CA TYR A 414 -3.63 -11.97 -0.29
C TYR A 414 -3.99 -12.99 -1.36
N ASP A 415 -5.23 -13.48 -1.39
CA ASP A 415 -5.70 -14.34 -2.48
C ASP A 415 -5.76 -13.57 -3.81
N THR A 416 -4.99 -14.03 -4.79
CA THR A 416 -4.90 -13.44 -6.13
C THR A 416 -5.93 -13.98 -7.11
N THR A 417 -6.72 -14.99 -6.72
CA THR A 417 -7.68 -15.67 -7.61
C THR A 417 -9.02 -14.94 -7.75
N THR A 418 -9.34 -14.01 -6.84
CA THR A 418 -10.63 -13.30 -6.79
C THR A 418 -10.64 -11.92 -7.47
N GLN A 419 -9.75 -11.66 -8.44
CA GLN A 419 -9.78 -10.39 -9.17
C GLN A 419 -11.17 -10.12 -9.77
N SER A 420 -11.87 -9.12 -9.19
CA SER A 420 -13.18 -8.66 -9.66
C SER A 420 -13.05 -8.11 -11.09
N SER A 421 -14.00 -8.43 -11.95
CA SER A 421 -14.09 -7.98 -13.34
C SER A 421 -14.43 -6.48 -13.48
N SER A 422 -14.58 -5.74 -12.38
CA SER A 422 -14.76 -4.29 -12.42
C SER A 422 -13.41 -3.58 -12.56
N SER A 423 -13.37 -2.51 -13.37
CA SER A 423 -12.19 -1.68 -13.68
C SER A 423 -11.71 -0.83 -12.50
N SER A 424 -11.65 -1.41 -11.30
CA SER A 424 -11.22 -0.75 -10.07
C SER A 424 -9.69 -0.64 -10.00
N VAL A 425 -9.21 0.47 -9.42
CA VAL A 425 -7.80 0.66 -9.08
C VAL A 425 -7.28 -0.42 -8.12
N LEU A 426 -8.17 -1.04 -7.35
CA LEU A 426 -7.85 -2.14 -6.43
C LEU A 426 -7.58 -3.49 -7.12
N ASN A 427 -7.63 -3.57 -8.45
CA ASN A 427 -7.15 -4.77 -9.16
C ASN A 427 -5.62 -4.91 -9.10
N ASN A 428 -4.92 -3.82 -8.76
CA ASN A 428 -3.51 -3.89 -8.42
C ASN A 428 -3.32 -4.52 -7.02
N PRO A 429 -2.55 -5.62 -6.89
CA PRO A 429 -2.39 -6.31 -5.61
C PRO A 429 -1.86 -5.41 -4.49
N SER A 430 -0.87 -4.55 -4.78
CA SER A 430 -0.28 -3.67 -3.76
C SER A 430 -1.27 -2.62 -3.25
N PHE A 431 -2.15 -2.08 -4.11
CA PHE A 431 -3.20 -1.16 -3.67
C PHE A 431 -4.28 -1.87 -2.87
N ARG A 432 -4.72 -3.05 -3.34
CA ARG A 432 -5.67 -3.91 -2.63
C ARG A 432 -5.17 -4.22 -1.22
N GLN A 433 -3.93 -4.68 -1.11
CA GLN A 433 -3.28 -5.06 0.15
C GLN A 433 -3.15 -3.87 1.09
N THR A 434 -2.74 -2.71 0.57
CA THR A 434 -2.65 -1.49 1.38
C THR A 434 -4.02 -1.11 1.96
N MET A 435 -5.07 -1.05 1.14
CA MET A 435 -6.42 -0.66 1.61
C MET A 435 -7.08 -1.73 2.48
N GLY A 436 -6.92 -3.00 2.15
CA GLY A 436 -7.42 -4.08 2.97
C GLY A 436 -6.71 -4.15 4.32
N CYS A 437 -5.43 -3.79 4.40
CA CYS A 437 -4.73 -3.67 5.67
C CYS A 437 -5.36 -2.59 6.55
N PHE A 438 -5.66 -1.41 6.01
CA PHE A 438 -6.42 -0.36 6.73
C PHE A 438 -7.77 -0.87 7.25
N LEU A 439 -8.53 -1.59 6.41
CA LEU A 439 -9.82 -2.17 6.79
C LEU A 439 -9.69 -3.20 7.92
N LEU A 440 -8.73 -4.11 7.83
CA LEU A 440 -8.53 -5.16 8.84
C LEU A 440 -7.99 -4.60 10.16
N HIS A 441 -7.20 -3.53 10.11
CA HIS A 441 -6.78 -2.81 11.32
C HIS A 441 -7.96 -2.12 12.02
N ALA A 442 -8.83 -1.47 11.24
CA ALA A 442 -10.07 -0.88 11.76
C ALA A 442 -11.01 -1.94 12.36
N TYR A 443 -11.16 -3.08 11.67
CA TYR A 443 -11.92 -4.22 12.17
C TYR A 443 -11.35 -4.79 13.47
N ALA A 444 -10.03 -5.01 13.55
CA ALA A 444 -9.37 -5.48 14.77
C ALA A 444 -9.63 -4.54 15.97
N LYS A 445 -9.67 -3.22 15.75
CA LYS A 445 -10.05 -2.27 16.80
C LYS A 445 -11.49 -2.43 17.26
N HIS A 446 -12.43 -2.61 16.34
CA HIS A 446 -13.82 -2.90 16.72
C HIS A 446 -13.95 -4.22 17.50
N MET A 447 -13.15 -5.24 17.16
CA MET A 447 -13.08 -6.47 17.95
C MET A 447 -12.57 -6.20 19.37
N LYS A 448 -11.50 -5.41 19.54
CA LYS A 448 -10.99 -5.01 20.87
C LYS A 448 -12.04 -4.25 21.69
N GLU A 449 -12.78 -3.34 21.05
CA GLU A 449 -13.84 -2.55 21.71
C GLU A 449 -15.00 -3.44 22.24
N LYS A 450 -15.34 -4.49 21.48
CA LYS A 450 -16.48 -5.39 21.77
C LYS A 450 -16.10 -6.64 22.58
N ALA A 451 -14.82 -6.94 22.74
CA ALA A 451 -14.36 -8.11 23.50
C ALA A 451 -14.48 -7.92 25.01
N THR A 452 -14.93 -8.97 25.71
CA THR A 452 -14.93 -9.05 27.18
C THR A 452 -13.52 -9.33 27.71
N CYS A 453 -12.78 -10.25 27.10
CA CYS A 453 -11.40 -10.58 27.44
C CYS A 453 -10.40 -9.68 26.69
N LEU A 454 -9.12 -9.75 27.09
CA LEU A 454 -8.02 -9.29 26.23
C LEU A 454 -7.88 -10.22 25.03
N ILE A 455 -7.55 -9.65 23.88
CA ILE A 455 -7.43 -10.38 22.61
C ILE A 455 -6.18 -9.98 21.80
N ASP A 456 -5.27 -9.24 22.44
CA ASP A 456 -4.09 -8.66 21.81
C ASP A 456 -3.20 -9.72 21.15
N ASP A 457 -2.95 -10.83 21.85
CA ASP A 457 -2.10 -11.93 21.35
C ASP A 457 -2.75 -12.62 20.14
N GLY A 458 -4.08 -12.78 20.16
CA GLY A 458 -4.84 -13.32 19.04
C GLY A 458 -4.78 -12.45 17.79
N ILE A 459 -4.91 -11.13 17.96
CA ILE A 459 -4.77 -10.15 16.89
C ILE A 459 -3.34 -10.20 16.35
N GLN A 460 -2.34 -10.07 17.22
CA GLN A 460 -0.93 -10.08 16.84
C GLN A 460 -0.58 -11.35 16.05
N LYS A 461 -1.00 -12.52 16.54
CA LYS A 461 -0.77 -13.81 15.89
C LYS A 461 -1.31 -13.84 14.45
N ALA A 462 -2.53 -13.34 14.20
CA ALA A 462 -3.09 -13.33 12.85
C ALA A 462 -2.30 -12.47 11.86
N PHE A 463 -1.88 -11.27 12.27
CA PHE A 463 -1.07 -10.39 11.41
C PHE A 463 0.36 -10.91 11.24
N GLU A 464 0.94 -11.57 12.26
CA GLU A 464 2.27 -12.16 12.16
C GLU A 464 2.33 -13.37 11.23
N THR A 465 1.22 -14.13 11.11
CA THR A 465 1.18 -15.34 10.28
C THR A 465 0.57 -15.07 8.90
N ALA A 466 -0.67 -14.60 8.84
CA ALA A 466 -1.36 -14.35 7.57
C ALA A 466 -1.07 -12.96 6.99
N GLY A 467 -0.65 -12.00 7.82
CA GLY A 467 -0.36 -10.63 7.40
C GLY A 467 0.97 -10.43 6.67
N GLN A 468 1.83 -11.45 6.60
CA GLN A 468 3.11 -11.37 5.86
C GLN A 468 2.93 -11.40 4.34
N GLY A 469 1.74 -11.75 3.84
CA GLY A 469 1.48 -11.99 2.42
C GLY A 469 1.83 -13.39 1.96
N GLY A 470 1.78 -13.62 0.65
CA GLY A 470 2.12 -14.91 0.03
C GLY A 470 3.63 -15.11 -0.16
N GLN A 471 4.03 -16.30 -0.62
CA GLN A 471 5.43 -16.67 -0.85
C GLN A 471 6.12 -15.90 -2.00
N SER A 472 5.42 -15.00 -2.69
CA SER A 472 5.90 -14.39 -3.95
C SER A 472 6.90 -13.24 -3.77
N GLY A 473 7.12 -12.76 -2.54
CA GLY A 473 8.02 -11.66 -2.23
C GLY A 473 7.63 -10.29 -2.82
N LYS A 474 6.47 -10.21 -3.48
CA LYS A 474 5.90 -8.99 -4.09
C LYS A 474 4.77 -8.39 -3.27
N ASP A 475 4.31 -9.11 -2.25
CA ASP A 475 3.20 -8.72 -1.41
C ASP A 475 3.63 -7.64 -0.40
N VAL A 476 2.67 -6.78 -0.12
CA VAL A 476 2.81 -5.66 0.81
C VAL A 476 2.42 -6.17 2.20
N PRO A 477 3.35 -6.31 3.16
CA PRO A 477 3.06 -6.92 4.45
C PRO A 477 2.15 -6.01 5.28
N CYS A 478 1.14 -6.60 5.91
CA CYS A 478 0.23 -5.96 6.84
C CYS A 478 0.65 -6.30 8.27
N LYS A 479 1.39 -5.39 8.91
CA LYS A 479 2.00 -5.60 10.23
C LYS A 479 1.16 -4.95 11.32
N TRP A 480 1.01 -5.64 12.44
CA TRP A 480 0.35 -5.12 13.63
C TRP A 480 1.34 -4.51 14.62
N GLU A 481 1.25 -3.21 14.91
CA GLU A 481 2.17 -2.51 15.82
C GLU A 481 1.57 -2.31 17.23
N GLY A 482 1.09 -3.39 17.87
CA GLY A 482 0.74 -3.49 19.30
C GLY A 482 -0.43 -2.61 19.79
N GLU A 483 -0.27 -1.29 19.75
CA GLU A 483 -1.31 -0.28 20.04
C GLU A 483 -1.84 0.45 18.80
N ASP A 484 -1.14 0.33 17.67
CA ASP A 484 -1.58 0.64 16.31
C ASP A 484 -2.36 1.96 16.14
N LYS A 485 -1.84 3.07 16.69
CA LYS A 485 -2.40 4.42 16.50
C LYS A 485 -1.89 5.10 15.23
N ASN A 486 -0.78 4.60 14.67
CA ASN A 486 -0.03 5.27 13.61
C ASN A 486 -0.84 5.44 12.32
N TRP A 487 -1.76 4.51 12.00
CA TRP A 487 -2.56 4.61 10.79
C TRP A 487 -3.80 5.52 10.92
N GLU A 488 -4.31 5.74 12.14
CA GLU A 488 -5.55 6.49 12.35
C GLU A 488 -5.43 7.96 11.94
N ASP A 489 -4.22 8.50 12.11
CA ASP A 489 -3.86 9.86 11.77
C ASP A 489 -3.34 10.01 10.35
N CYS A 490 -3.29 8.92 9.55
CA CYS A 490 -3.03 9.05 8.12
C CYS A 490 -4.10 9.97 7.51
N ARG A 491 -3.63 10.98 6.77
CA ARG A 491 -4.49 11.96 6.11
C ARG A 491 -4.55 11.69 4.63
N ILE A 492 -5.71 11.95 4.04
CA ILE A 492 -5.90 11.94 2.59
C ILE A 492 -6.32 13.32 2.13
N ASN A 493 -5.74 13.75 1.03
CA ASN A 493 -6.20 14.91 0.28
C ASN A 493 -7.08 14.39 -0.87
N THR A 494 -8.37 14.72 -0.87
CA THR A 494 -9.31 14.24 -1.90
C THR A 494 -9.22 15.05 -3.20
N ASN A 495 -8.15 15.83 -3.44
CA ASN A 495 -7.96 16.64 -4.66
C ASN A 495 -9.12 17.61 -4.98
N VAL A 496 -10.02 17.88 -4.04
CA VAL A 496 -11.01 18.95 -4.14
C VAL A 496 -10.33 20.23 -3.64
N GLN A 497 -10.16 21.22 -4.52
CA GLN A 497 -9.63 22.53 -4.14
C GLN A 497 -10.43 23.11 -2.98
N GLY A 498 -9.77 23.30 -1.83
CA GLY A 498 -10.38 23.86 -0.62
C GLY A 498 -11.04 22.85 0.34
N ALA A 499 -11.02 21.54 0.05
CA ALA A 499 -11.49 20.53 1.01
C ALA A 499 -10.43 20.29 2.10
N PRO A 500 -10.83 20.22 3.38
CA PRO A 500 -9.92 19.88 4.46
C PRO A 500 -9.46 18.41 4.35
N GLU A 501 -8.18 18.17 4.63
CA GLU A 501 -7.65 16.81 4.75
C GLU A 501 -8.51 15.99 5.72
N THR A 502 -8.93 14.80 5.28
CA THR A 502 -9.74 13.90 6.12
C THR A 502 -8.86 12.79 6.67
N LYS A 503 -9.11 12.36 7.91
CA LYS A 503 -8.43 11.19 8.48
C LYS A 503 -8.99 9.92 7.87
N VAL A 504 -8.12 8.96 7.57
CA VAL A 504 -8.52 7.64 7.06
C VAL A 504 -9.47 6.95 8.03
N LYS A 505 -9.23 7.06 9.34
CA LYS A 505 -10.12 6.54 10.38
C LYS A 505 -11.59 6.94 10.18
N ASP A 506 -11.84 8.19 9.81
CA ASP A 506 -13.22 8.68 9.66
C ASP A 506 -13.87 8.17 8.38
N LYS A 507 -13.10 7.96 7.30
CA LYS A 507 -13.60 7.27 6.10
C LYS A 507 -13.94 5.81 6.38
N LEU A 508 -13.09 5.09 7.11
CA LEU A 508 -13.31 3.67 7.42
C LEU A 508 -14.48 3.44 8.37
N LYS A 509 -14.74 4.35 9.32
CA LYS A 509 -15.93 4.27 10.20
C LYS A 509 -17.24 4.22 9.41
N ASN A 510 -17.31 4.91 8.28
CA ASN A 510 -18.50 4.91 7.43
C ASN A 510 -18.58 3.64 6.56
N ILE A 511 -17.47 2.94 6.35
CA ILE A 511 -17.43 1.69 5.58
C ILE A 511 -17.71 0.49 6.47
N ILE A 512 -17.14 0.48 7.68
CA ILE A 512 -17.29 -0.58 8.68
C ILE A 512 -18.29 -0.12 9.73
N ASN A 513 -19.57 -0.43 9.52
CA ASN A 513 -20.58 -0.16 10.54
C ASN A 513 -20.47 -1.20 11.66
N LYS A 514 -19.87 -0.80 12.78
CA LYS A 514 -19.62 -1.65 13.96
C LYS A 514 -20.86 -2.28 14.62
N ASP A 515 -22.05 -1.74 14.38
CA ASP A 515 -23.28 -2.21 15.01
C ASP A 515 -24.19 -2.98 14.04
N ASP A 516 -24.01 -2.83 12.72
CA ASP A 516 -24.82 -3.52 11.70
C ASP A 516 -24.09 -4.61 10.91
N ASP A 517 -22.76 -4.54 10.82
CA ASP A 517 -21.96 -5.46 10.03
C ASP A 517 -22.04 -6.91 10.57
N ALA A 518 -22.38 -7.84 9.68
CA ALA A 518 -22.61 -9.23 10.05
C ALA A 518 -21.32 -9.95 10.50
N ALA A 519 -20.17 -9.61 9.94
CA ALA A 519 -18.88 -10.17 10.35
C ALA A 519 -18.47 -9.63 11.71
N VAL A 520 -18.72 -8.34 11.99
CA VAL A 520 -18.52 -7.75 13.32
C VAL A 520 -19.41 -8.42 14.37
N LYS A 521 -20.71 -8.60 14.08
CA LYS A 521 -21.66 -9.30 14.98
C LYS A 521 -21.21 -10.72 15.28
N LYS A 522 -20.87 -11.50 14.24
CA LYS A 522 -20.46 -12.90 14.41
C LYS A 522 -19.14 -13.03 15.17
N ALA A 523 -18.17 -12.15 14.91
CA ALA A 523 -16.92 -12.12 15.67
C ALA A 523 -17.19 -11.77 17.14
N LYS A 524 -17.97 -10.73 17.41
CA LYS A 524 -18.38 -10.37 18.77
C LYS A 524 -19.02 -11.54 19.52
N GLU A 525 -19.92 -12.29 18.91
CA GLU A 525 -20.52 -13.48 19.53
C GLU A 525 -19.47 -14.54 19.85
N ALA A 526 -18.58 -14.84 18.90
CA ALA A 526 -17.52 -15.83 19.07
C ALA A 526 -16.49 -15.42 20.15
N LEU A 527 -16.09 -14.15 20.18
CA LEU A 527 -15.14 -13.59 21.16
C LEU A 527 -15.65 -13.69 22.59
N ASN A 528 -16.97 -13.63 22.78
CA ASN A 528 -17.61 -13.58 24.09
C ASN A 528 -18.28 -14.91 24.49
N LYS A 529 -18.16 -15.96 23.66
CA LYS A 529 -18.66 -17.31 23.93
C LYS A 529 -17.67 -18.05 24.83
N LEU A 530 -17.91 -17.96 26.13
CA LEU A 530 -17.04 -18.49 27.18
C LEU A 530 -17.88 -19.21 28.23
N ASP A 531 -17.33 -20.26 28.83
CA ASP A 531 -17.88 -20.80 30.08
C ASP A 531 -17.58 -19.87 31.28
N LEU A 532 -18.09 -20.23 32.45
CA LEU A 532 -17.94 -19.40 33.65
C LEU A 532 -16.48 -19.32 34.13
N CYS A 533 -15.70 -20.41 34.03
CA CYS A 533 -14.30 -20.46 34.43
C CYS A 533 -13.45 -19.60 33.48
N GLU A 534 -13.58 -19.82 32.17
CA GLU A 534 -12.86 -19.10 31.11
C GLU A 534 -13.13 -17.60 31.21
N ARG A 535 -14.41 -17.24 31.39
CA ARG A 535 -14.83 -15.84 31.58
C ARG A 535 -14.23 -15.24 32.83
N PHE A 536 -14.25 -15.94 33.96
CA PHE A 536 -13.68 -15.44 35.20
C PHE A 536 -12.17 -15.22 35.08
N GLN A 537 -11.46 -16.19 34.52
CA GLN A 537 -10.02 -16.10 34.31
C GLN A 537 -9.68 -14.88 33.45
N CYS A 538 -10.27 -14.78 32.26
CA CYS A 538 -9.89 -13.74 31.32
C CYS A 538 -10.27 -12.32 31.80
N ILE A 539 -11.43 -12.14 32.46
CA ILE A 539 -11.85 -10.83 32.97
C ILE A 539 -10.98 -10.42 34.16
N SER A 540 -10.61 -11.37 35.01
CA SER A 540 -9.69 -11.11 36.13
C SER A 540 -8.33 -10.67 35.60
N GLU A 541 -7.78 -11.36 34.60
CA GLU A 541 -6.52 -10.98 33.95
C GLU A 541 -6.61 -9.59 33.29
N ARG A 542 -7.71 -9.30 32.59
CA ARG A 542 -7.97 -7.99 31.99
C ARG A 542 -7.97 -6.89 33.06
N TRP A 543 -8.77 -7.03 34.10
CA TRP A 543 -8.90 -6.05 35.17
C TRP A 543 -7.56 -5.81 35.87
N LEU A 544 -6.81 -6.88 36.18
CA LEU A 544 -5.49 -6.77 36.79
C LEU A 544 -4.48 -6.03 35.90
N LYS A 545 -4.47 -6.30 34.60
CA LYS A 545 -3.59 -5.61 33.64
C LYS A 545 -4.00 -4.13 33.47
N GLU A 546 -5.29 -3.81 33.46
CA GLU A 546 -5.76 -2.42 33.42
C GLU A 546 -5.35 -1.65 34.68
N GLU A 547 -5.44 -2.28 35.86
CA GLU A 547 -5.04 -1.72 37.17
C GLU A 547 -3.52 -1.54 37.33
N LYS A 548 -2.71 -2.49 36.85
CA LYS A 548 -1.23 -2.42 36.95
C LYS A 548 -0.57 -1.56 35.86
N GLY A 549 -1.34 -1.14 34.85
CA GLY A 549 -0.80 -0.66 33.58
C GLY A 549 -0.52 -1.85 32.65
N LYS A 550 -1.08 -1.79 31.43
CA LYS A 550 -1.36 -2.90 30.50
C LYS A 550 -0.25 -3.91 30.20
N ASN A 551 1.01 -3.63 30.57
CA ASN A 551 2.20 -4.35 30.11
C ASN A 551 2.97 -5.10 31.22
N GLY A 552 2.52 -5.05 32.49
CA GLY A 552 3.17 -5.80 33.57
C GLY A 552 2.78 -7.29 33.57
N PRO A 553 3.72 -8.24 33.75
CA PRO A 553 3.35 -9.63 34.02
C PRO A 553 2.55 -9.73 35.32
N LEU A 554 1.57 -10.64 35.36
CA LEU A 554 0.79 -10.92 36.56
C LEU A 554 1.59 -11.80 37.52
N GLU A 555 1.53 -11.46 38.80
CA GLU A 555 2.18 -12.16 39.90
C GLU A 555 1.13 -12.85 40.79
N ALA A 556 1.52 -13.86 41.57
CA ALA A 556 0.60 -14.54 42.49
C ALA A 556 -0.11 -13.58 43.48
N THR A 557 0.56 -12.49 43.87
CA THR A 557 0.03 -11.43 44.76
C THR A 557 -1.08 -10.61 44.09
N ASP A 558 -1.15 -10.56 42.76
CA ASP A 558 -2.26 -9.88 42.07
C ASP A 558 -3.57 -10.64 42.21
N TRP A 559 -3.51 -11.97 42.24
CA TRP A 559 -4.68 -12.80 42.44
C TRP A 559 -5.27 -12.67 43.85
N ASP A 560 -4.49 -12.20 44.84
CA ASP A 560 -5.03 -11.78 46.14
C ASP A 560 -5.97 -10.58 46.01
N ARG A 561 -5.68 -9.65 45.08
CA ARG A 561 -6.56 -8.51 44.79
C ARG A 561 -7.88 -8.97 44.21
N VAL A 562 -7.85 -9.94 43.29
CA VAL A 562 -9.07 -10.56 42.72
C VAL A 562 -9.89 -11.21 43.84
N ARG A 563 -9.27 -12.03 44.70
CA ARG A 563 -9.95 -12.65 45.85
C ARG A 563 -10.55 -11.64 46.83
N SER A 564 -9.82 -10.57 47.13
CA SER A 564 -10.32 -9.47 47.97
C SER A 564 -11.53 -8.81 47.31
N LYS A 565 -11.49 -8.61 45.98
CA LYS A 565 -12.60 -8.03 45.23
C LYS A 565 -13.81 -8.97 45.21
N ILE A 566 -13.65 -10.29 45.03
CA ILE A 566 -14.74 -11.28 45.19
C ILE A 566 -15.39 -11.13 46.56
N THR A 567 -14.58 -11.15 47.62
CA THR A 567 -15.07 -11.06 49.00
C THR A 567 -15.88 -9.77 49.21
N SER A 568 -15.46 -8.66 48.60
CA SER A 568 -16.18 -7.39 48.69
C SER A 568 -17.58 -7.39 48.05
N GLN A 569 -17.89 -8.34 47.17
CA GLN A 569 -19.22 -8.47 46.54
C GLN A 569 -20.25 -9.17 47.43
N ILE A 570 -19.81 -9.88 48.49
CA ILE A 570 -20.68 -10.67 49.37
C ILE A 570 -21.75 -9.81 50.07
N PRO A 571 -21.44 -8.65 50.69
CA PRO A 571 -22.44 -7.87 51.41
C PRO A 571 -23.60 -7.39 50.53
N GLU A 572 -23.32 -6.95 49.29
CA GLU A 572 -24.35 -6.49 48.37
C GLU A 572 -25.24 -7.64 47.89
N LEU A 573 -24.63 -8.77 47.51
CA LEU A 573 -25.36 -9.96 47.11
C LEU A 573 -26.23 -10.50 48.26
N SER A 574 -25.67 -10.55 49.48
CA SER A 574 -26.37 -10.95 50.70
C SER A 574 -27.55 -10.03 51.01
N THR A 575 -27.39 -8.72 50.84
CA THR A 575 -28.47 -7.74 51.02
C THR A 575 -29.58 -7.94 49.99
N ALA A 576 -29.22 -8.19 48.72
CA ALA A 576 -30.19 -8.46 47.67
C ALA A 576 -31.02 -9.72 47.99
N LEU A 577 -30.35 -10.82 48.33
CA LEU A 577 -30.96 -12.09 48.76
C LEU A 577 -31.88 -11.88 49.98
N GLY A 578 -31.38 -11.26 51.04
CA GLY A 578 -32.15 -11.04 52.27
C GLY A 578 -33.40 -10.17 52.07
N SER A 579 -33.34 -9.20 51.16
CA SER A 579 -34.49 -8.34 50.87
C SER A 579 -35.56 -9.02 49.99
N ALA A 580 -35.19 -10.07 49.24
CA ALA A 580 -36.05 -10.71 48.24
C ALA A 580 -37.28 -11.42 48.83
N THR A 581 -37.24 -11.83 50.10
CA THR A 581 -38.34 -12.53 50.76
C THR A 581 -39.35 -11.60 51.45
N SER A 582 -39.11 -10.28 51.44
CA SER A 582 -40.04 -9.29 51.98
C SER A 582 -41.30 -9.16 51.11
N THR A 583 -42.46 -8.94 51.74
CA THR A 583 -43.79 -9.02 51.10
C THR A 583 -43.93 -8.21 49.80
N GLY A 584 -43.25 -7.06 49.67
CA GLY A 584 -43.29 -6.24 48.45
C GLY A 584 -42.27 -6.63 47.36
N LYS A 585 -41.08 -7.12 47.74
CA LYS A 585 -40.06 -7.53 46.75
C LYS A 585 -40.23 -8.95 46.26
N ARG A 586 -40.88 -9.80 47.05
CA ARG A 586 -41.11 -11.20 46.74
C ARG A 586 -41.92 -11.38 45.46
N GLU A 587 -42.98 -10.59 45.29
CA GLU A 587 -43.83 -10.60 44.09
C GLU A 587 -43.04 -10.31 42.80
N GLU A 588 -41.99 -9.49 42.86
CA GLU A 588 -41.14 -9.18 41.70
C GLU A 588 -40.48 -10.45 41.13
N PHE A 589 -40.13 -11.40 42.00
CA PHE A 589 -39.36 -12.59 41.66
C PHE A 589 -40.24 -13.84 41.50
N GLU A 590 -41.39 -13.90 42.18
CA GLU A 590 -42.30 -15.06 42.11
C GLU A 590 -42.78 -15.38 40.69
N LYS A 591 -42.90 -14.37 39.82
CA LYS A 591 -43.21 -14.54 38.39
C LYS A 591 -42.20 -15.42 37.64
N TYR A 592 -40.97 -15.53 38.11
CA TYR A 592 -39.95 -16.43 37.54
C TYR A 592 -40.01 -17.85 38.14
N CYS A 593 -40.80 -18.05 39.20
CA CYS A 593 -40.87 -19.27 40.00
C CYS A 593 -42.17 -20.07 39.79
N GLU A 594 -42.87 -19.82 38.69
CA GLU A 594 -44.10 -20.52 38.32
C GLU A 594 -43.82 -21.92 37.75
N GLY A 595 -44.74 -22.86 37.98
CA GLY A 595 -44.67 -24.21 37.39
C GLY A 595 -43.65 -25.16 38.02
N ILE A 596 -43.20 -24.89 39.26
CA ILE A 596 -42.37 -25.83 40.03
C ILE A 596 -43.23 -27.05 40.46
N PRO A 597 -42.85 -28.31 40.16
CA PRO A 597 -43.61 -29.51 40.47
C PRO A 597 -43.96 -29.68 41.96
N ALA A 598 -44.98 -30.49 42.28
CA ALA A 598 -45.34 -30.81 43.66
C ALA A 598 -44.57 -32.06 44.08
N GLY A 599 -43.53 -31.88 44.90
CA GLY A 599 -43.02 -32.97 45.73
C GLY A 599 -43.80 -33.10 47.04
N PRO A 600 -43.57 -34.17 47.82
CA PRO A 600 -44.04 -34.27 49.20
C PRO A 600 -43.53 -33.07 50.04
N GLY A 601 -44.39 -32.48 50.88
CA GLY A 601 -44.01 -31.39 51.81
C GLY A 601 -44.31 -29.95 51.37
N ALA A 602 -44.97 -29.74 50.22
CA ALA A 602 -45.47 -28.44 49.78
C ALA A 602 -44.44 -27.29 49.77
N ARG A 603 -43.48 -27.36 48.83
CA ARG A 603 -43.01 -26.28 47.91
C ARG A 603 -42.56 -24.91 48.45
N ALA A 604 -42.62 -24.61 49.74
CA ALA A 604 -42.19 -23.31 50.28
C ALA A 604 -40.68 -23.13 50.11
N ALA A 605 -39.89 -24.16 50.42
CA ALA A 605 -38.43 -24.14 50.30
C ALA A 605 -37.96 -23.97 48.85
N ASP A 606 -38.50 -24.72 47.88
CA ASP A 606 -38.20 -24.54 46.45
C ASP A 606 -38.59 -23.15 45.95
N LYS A 607 -39.78 -22.64 46.34
CA LYS A 607 -40.20 -21.29 45.94
C LYS A 607 -39.28 -20.23 46.54
N ASP A 608 -38.93 -20.36 47.82
CA ASP A 608 -38.00 -19.45 48.50
C ASP A 608 -36.62 -19.48 47.84
N ALA A 609 -36.08 -20.66 47.56
CA ALA A 609 -34.82 -20.83 46.87
C ALA A 609 -34.87 -20.20 45.47
N CYS A 610 -35.94 -20.43 44.72
CA CYS A 610 -36.12 -19.80 43.41
C CYS A 610 -36.15 -18.27 43.51
N VAL A 611 -36.93 -17.70 44.44
CA VAL A 611 -37.01 -16.25 44.67
C VAL A 611 -35.64 -15.67 45.03
N LEU A 612 -34.90 -16.32 45.93
CA LEU A 612 -33.57 -15.90 46.34
C LEU A 612 -32.58 -15.92 45.16
N ILE A 613 -32.53 -17.01 44.39
CA ILE A 613 -31.63 -17.11 43.24
C ILE A 613 -32.03 -16.12 42.13
N ALA A 614 -33.33 -15.96 41.85
CA ALA A 614 -33.81 -14.97 40.88
C ALA A 614 -33.45 -13.53 41.29
N ALA A 615 -33.51 -13.21 42.58
CA ALA A 615 -33.06 -11.91 43.10
C ALA A 615 -31.54 -11.73 42.98
N GLY A 616 -30.75 -12.78 43.22
CA GLY A 616 -29.31 -12.77 42.99
C GLY A 616 -28.96 -12.54 41.51
N LEU A 617 -29.65 -13.23 40.59
CA LEU A 617 -29.53 -13.03 39.14
C LEU A 617 -29.93 -11.59 38.76
N LYS A 618 -31.02 -11.07 39.30
CA LYS A 618 -31.43 -9.68 39.05
C LYS A 618 -30.39 -8.68 39.55
N ASN A 619 -29.83 -8.90 40.75
CA ASN A 619 -28.82 -8.05 41.33
C ASN A 619 -27.55 -7.98 40.48
N LEU A 620 -27.07 -9.13 39.97
CA LEU A 620 -25.89 -9.13 39.12
C LEU A 620 -26.16 -8.44 37.78
N TYR A 621 -27.33 -8.64 37.15
CA TYR A 621 -27.65 -8.01 35.87
C TYR A 621 -27.98 -6.52 35.95
N ASN A 622 -28.31 -6.01 37.13
CA ASN A 622 -28.56 -4.58 37.34
C ASN A 622 -27.28 -3.75 37.58
N LEU A 623 -26.09 -4.38 37.59
CA LEU A 623 -24.82 -3.66 37.63
C LEU A 623 -24.65 -2.79 36.37
N SER A 624 -24.40 -1.50 36.53
CA SER A 624 -24.12 -0.58 35.41
C SER A 624 -22.65 -0.64 35.02
N ASP A 625 -22.34 -0.44 33.74
CA ASP A 625 -20.94 -0.41 33.27
C ASP A 625 -20.17 0.84 33.69
N GLY A 626 -20.86 1.91 34.13
CA GLY A 626 -20.26 3.13 34.68
C GLY A 626 -19.10 3.68 33.83
N SER A 627 -18.07 4.20 34.50
CA SER A 627 -16.82 4.64 33.88
C SER A 627 -15.77 3.52 33.74
N ASP A 628 -16.01 2.35 34.36
CA ASP A 628 -15.09 1.21 34.38
C ASP A 628 -15.81 -0.10 34.01
N ALA A 629 -15.88 -0.35 32.70
CA ALA A 629 -16.55 -1.52 32.16
C ALA A 629 -15.84 -2.86 32.48
N ALA A 630 -14.52 -2.83 32.72
CA ALA A 630 -13.78 -4.04 33.09
C ALA A 630 -14.12 -4.43 34.53
N MET A 631 -14.14 -3.46 35.45
CA MET A 631 -14.57 -3.68 36.83
C MET A 631 -16.02 -4.15 36.90
N ALA A 632 -16.94 -3.50 36.19
CA ALA A 632 -18.35 -3.93 36.16
C ALA A 632 -18.52 -5.36 35.63
N SER A 633 -17.78 -5.73 34.58
CA SER A 633 -17.80 -7.11 34.06
C SER A 633 -17.24 -8.11 35.06
N LEU A 634 -16.18 -7.75 35.77
CA LEU A 634 -15.57 -8.58 36.82
C LEU A 634 -16.57 -8.82 37.95
N GLU A 635 -17.20 -7.77 38.46
CA GLU A 635 -18.18 -7.85 39.55
C GLU A 635 -19.39 -8.72 39.18
N ARG A 636 -19.91 -8.60 37.94
CA ARG A 636 -20.98 -9.49 37.44
C ARG A 636 -20.57 -10.95 37.46
N THR A 637 -19.38 -11.26 36.96
CA THR A 637 -18.87 -12.64 36.93
C THR A 637 -18.65 -13.17 38.34
N MET A 638 -18.07 -12.37 39.24
CA MET A 638 -17.91 -12.74 40.65
C MET A 638 -19.25 -13.01 41.34
N ARG A 639 -20.27 -12.18 41.09
CA ARG A 639 -21.62 -12.40 41.66
C ARG A 639 -22.27 -13.68 41.12
N CYS A 640 -22.07 -14.02 39.85
CA CYS A 640 -22.54 -15.29 39.29
C CYS A 640 -21.87 -16.49 39.96
N ILE A 641 -20.55 -16.43 40.20
CA ILE A 641 -19.81 -17.46 40.94
C ILE A 641 -20.33 -17.59 42.36
N LEU A 642 -20.43 -16.48 43.09
CA LEU A 642 -20.94 -16.48 44.47
C LEU A 642 -22.37 -17.01 44.54
N LEU A 643 -23.22 -16.66 43.58
CA LEU A 643 -24.60 -17.13 43.53
C LEU A 643 -24.69 -18.64 43.28
N ASN A 644 -23.86 -19.19 42.39
CA ASN A 644 -23.78 -20.62 42.19
C ASN A 644 -23.25 -21.32 43.46
N ALA A 645 -22.22 -20.78 44.13
CA ALA A 645 -21.71 -21.33 45.39
C ALA A 645 -22.74 -21.30 46.53
N ILE A 646 -23.59 -20.25 46.57
CA ILE A 646 -24.74 -20.17 47.47
C ILE A 646 -25.76 -21.27 47.14
N ALA A 647 -26.04 -21.51 45.86
CA ALA A 647 -26.93 -22.59 45.43
C ALA A 647 -26.40 -23.99 45.84
N ASP A 648 -25.09 -24.22 45.75
CA ASP A 648 -24.43 -25.44 46.26
C ASP A 648 -24.62 -25.57 47.77
N LYS A 649 -24.31 -24.52 48.54
CA LYS A 649 -24.50 -24.53 49.99
C LYS A 649 -25.95 -24.73 50.42
N MET A 650 -26.90 -24.16 49.68
CA MET A 650 -28.33 -24.38 49.91
C MET A 650 -28.68 -25.86 49.80
N LYS A 651 -28.11 -26.61 48.84
CA LYS A 651 -28.32 -28.06 48.70
C LYS A 651 -27.61 -28.87 49.79
N GLU A 652 -26.37 -28.50 50.11
CA GLU A 652 -25.52 -29.28 51.03
C GLU A 652 -25.96 -29.18 52.49
N LYS A 653 -26.32 -27.97 52.95
CA LYS A 653 -26.50 -27.66 54.38
C LYS A 653 -27.92 -27.92 54.90
N LEU A 654 -28.85 -28.36 54.06
CA LEU A 654 -30.21 -28.73 54.48
C LEU A 654 -30.19 -30.03 55.29
N THR A 655 -30.73 -29.97 56.51
CA THR A 655 -30.80 -31.12 57.44
C THR A 655 -31.92 -32.12 57.10
N CYS A 656 -32.93 -31.71 56.32
CA CYS A 656 -34.07 -32.55 55.89
C CYS A 656 -34.21 -32.46 54.37
N LYS A 657 -33.30 -33.12 53.64
CA LYS A 657 -33.13 -32.92 52.19
C LYS A 657 -34.35 -33.35 51.37
N GLU A 658 -35.09 -34.36 51.82
CA GLU A 658 -36.26 -34.87 51.11
C GLU A 658 -37.49 -33.98 51.35
N GLU A 659 -37.71 -33.50 52.58
CA GLU A 659 -38.87 -32.70 52.95
C GLU A 659 -38.70 -31.18 52.73
N ARG A 660 -37.45 -30.72 52.55
CA ARG A 660 -37.11 -29.31 52.32
C ARG A 660 -36.19 -29.13 51.12
N SER A 661 -36.34 -29.96 50.09
CA SER A 661 -35.57 -29.80 48.87
C SER A 661 -35.72 -28.38 48.28
N VAL A 662 -34.63 -27.90 47.70
CA VAL A 662 -34.49 -26.60 47.05
C VAL A 662 -34.06 -26.76 45.59
N GLU A 663 -33.91 -28.00 45.13
CA GLU A 663 -33.28 -28.31 43.85
C GLU A 663 -34.12 -27.81 42.66
N ALA A 664 -35.41 -28.08 42.68
CA ALA A 664 -36.32 -27.67 41.60
C ALA A 664 -36.44 -26.14 41.56
N GLY A 665 -36.41 -25.49 42.72
CA GLY A 665 -36.38 -24.03 42.85
C GLY A 665 -35.13 -23.40 42.26
N ILE A 666 -33.95 -23.89 42.65
CA ILE A 666 -32.66 -23.44 42.13
C ILE A 666 -32.61 -23.61 40.60
N GLU A 667 -32.96 -24.80 40.11
CA GLU A 667 -32.91 -25.09 38.68
C GLU A 667 -33.88 -24.21 37.90
N LYS A 668 -35.09 -24.00 38.42
CA LYS A 668 -36.07 -23.11 37.80
C LYS A 668 -35.56 -21.66 37.68
N ALA A 669 -34.93 -21.14 38.72
CA ALA A 669 -34.39 -19.77 38.70
C ALA A 669 -33.28 -19.60 37.66
N PHE A 670 -32.34 -20.55 37.58
CA PHE A 670 -31.29 -20.51 36.55
C PHE A 670 -31.83 -20.73 35.14
N GLN A 671 -32.87 -21.56 34.95
CA GLN A 671 -33.59 -21.66 33.66
C GLN A 671 -34.22 -20.33 33.23
N LYS A 672 -34.57 -19.47 34.19
CA LYS A 672 -35.12 -18.13 33.95
C LYS A 672 -34.07 -17.03 33.89
N SER A 673 -32.79 -17.37 33.94
CA SER A 673 -31.69 -16.41 33.95
C SER A 673 -31.71 -15.47 32.75
N ARG A 674 -31.95 -15.99 31.54
CA ARG A 674 -32.13 -15.15 30.33
C ARG A 674 -33.31 -14.19 30.44
N ASP A 675 -34.48 -14.67 30.86
CA ASP A 675 -35.67 -13.83 31.04
C ASP A 675 -35.46 -12.71 32.09
N ILE A 676 -34.62 -12.96 33.10
CA ILE A 676 -34.26 -11.97 34.13
C ILE A 676 -33.25 -10.96 33.56
N LYS A 677 -32.26 -11.43 32.80
CA LYS A 677 -31.26 -10.62 32.10
C LYS A 677 -31.91 -9.65 31.12
N ASP A 678 -32.80 -10.14 30.25
CA ASP A 678 -33.42 -9.34 29.19
C ASP A 678 -34.34 -8.24 29.73
N LYS A 679 -34.76 -8.36 31.00
CA LYS A 679 -35.60 -7.37 31.71
C LYS A 679 -34.79 -6.48 32.68
N SER A 680 -33.48 -6.41 32.53
CA SER A 680 -32.55 -5.69 33.43
C SER A 680 -31.72 -4.65 32.66
N ALA A 681 -30.71 -4.07 33.31
CA ALA A 681 -29.73 -3.20 32.64
C ALA A 681 -28.87 -3.92 31.58
N CYS A 682 -28.97 -5.26 31.49
CA CYS A 682 -28.26 -6.08 30.51
C CYS A 682 -29.01 -6.35 29.19
N SER A 683 -30.18 -5.76 28.95
CA SER A 683 -31.01 -6.05 27.74
C SER A 683 -30.26 -5.87 26.43
N ASP A 684 -29.46 -4.80 26.32
CA ASP A 684 -28.74 -4.41 25.10
C ASP A 684 -27.22 -4.33 25.34
N ASN A 685 -26.73 -4.94 26.43
CA ASN A 685 -25.33 -4.88 26.81
C ASN A 685 -24.57 -6.12 26.32
N ASP A 686 -23.76 -5.88 25.29
CA ASP A 686 -22.85 -6.81 24.63
C ASP A 686 -21.87 -7.54 25.56
N LYS A 687 -21.59 -6.97 26.74
CA LYS A 687 -20.65 -7.51 27.72
C LYS A 687 -21.34 -8.37 28.79
N CYS A 688 -22.68 -8.32 28.86
CA CYS A 688 -23.46 -9.17 29.75
C CYS A 688 -23.60 -10.59 29.19
N PHE A 689 -23.49 -11.58 30.08
CA PHE A 689 -23.63 -13.01 29.76
C PHE A 689 -24.84 -13.61 30.47
N GLU A 690 -25.25 -14.79 30.07
CA GLU A 690 -26.25 -15.56 30.82
C GLU A 690 -25.55 -16.33 31.94
N CYS A 691 -25.82 -15.98 33.20
CA CYS A 691 -25.36 -16.72 34.37
C CYS A 691 -26.19 -18.00 34.49
N THR A 692 -25.63 -19.12 34.04
CA THR A 692 -26.24 -20.43 34.13
C THR A 692 -25.83 -21.15 35.41
N ARG A 693 -26.54 -22.23 35.74
CA ARG A 693 -26.16 -23.11 36.83
C ARG A 693 -24.83 -23.79 36.48
N PHE A 694 -23.84 -23.64 37.35
CA PHE A 694 -22.50 -24.20 37.20
C PHE A 694 -22.11 -24.95 38.48
N THR A 695 -21.60 -26.18 38.34
CA THR A 695 -21.20 -27.04 39.47
C THR A 695 -19.77 -27.55 39.36
N ASP A 696 -19.10 -27.29 38.24
CA ASP A 696 -17.83 -27.92 37.89
C ASP A 696 -16.61 -27.07 38.27
N TYR A 697 -16.61 -26.53 39.49
CA TYR A 697 -15.56 -25.61 39.95
C TYR A 697 -14.21 -26.29 40.12
N ASP A 698 -14.20 -27.60 40.38
CA ASP A 698 -12.98 -28.40 40.52
C ASP A 698 -12.14 -28.37 39.24
N ASN A 699 -12.79 -28.16 38.09
CA ASN A 699 -12.15 -28.01 36.79
C ASN A 699 -11.78 -26.55 36.44
N CYS A 700 -12.23 -25.56 37.22
CA CYS A 700 -11.80 -24.16 37.08
C CYS A 700 -10.38 -23.98 37.65
N LYS A 701 -9.35 -24.29 36.87
CA LYS A 701 -7.95 -24.09 37.25
C LYS A 701 -7.49 -22.68 36.91
N ILE A 702 -7.16 -21.88 37.92
CA ILE A 702 -6.60 -20.53 37.70
C ILE A 702 -5.08 -20.63 37.65
N ASN A 703 -4.48 -20.15 36.56
CA ASN A 703 -3.04 -20.03 36.48
C ASN A 703 -2.56 -18.79 37.26
N THR A 704 -1.90 -19.02 38.40
CA THR A 704 -1.49 -17.94 39.31
C THR A 704 -0.08 -17.38 39.05
N ASN A 705 0.68 -17.94 38.10
CA ASN A 705 2.07 -17.54 37.82
C ASN A 705 2.47 -17.75 36.35
N GLY A 706 3.11 -16.75 35.74
CA GLY A 706 3.60 -16.83 34.35
C GLY A 706 4.75 -17.82 34.09
N ASN A 707 5.47 -18.29 35.12
CA ASN A 707 6.67 -19.13 34.95
C ASN A 707 6.70 -20.45 35.77
N ASN A 708 5.71 -20.71 36.64
CA ASN A 708 5.56 -21.98 37.38
C ASN A 708 4.11 -22.11 37.89
N PRO A 709 3.24 -22.89 37.23
CA PRO A 709 1.82 -22.91 37.54
C PRO A 709 1.57 -23.56 38.90
N THR A 710 1.23 -22.76 39.91
CA THR A 710 0.42 -23.24 41.02
C THR A 710 -1.03 -23.14 40.61
N GLU A 711 -1.60 -24.26 40.17
CA GLU A 711 -3.04 -24.36 39.91
C GLU A 711 -3.78 -24.26 41.25
N LYS A 712 -4.67 -23.29 41.39
CA LYS A 712 -5.67 -23.27 42.45
C LYS A 712 -7.03 -23.37 41.81
N SER A 713 -7.86 -24.28 42.32
CA SER A 713 -9.28 -24.31 41.98
C SER A 713 -9.96 -23.06 42.53
N LEU A 714 -10.94 -22.56 41.76
CA LEU A 714 -11.75 -21.39 42.09
C LEU A 714 -12.51 -21.54 43.43
#